data_AF-A0A9Q1BZJ1-F1
#
_entry.id   AF-A0A9Q1BZJ1-F1
#
_cell.length_a   1.000
_cell.length_b   1.000
_cell.length_c   1.000
_cell.angle_alpha   90.00
_cell.angle_beta   90.00
_cell.angle_gamma   90.00
#
_symmetry.space_group_name_H-M   'P 1'
#
loop_
_entity.id
_entity.type
_entity.pdbx_description
1 polymer ?
#
loop_
_entity_poly.entity_id
_entity_poly.type
_entity_poly.pdbx_seq_one_letter_code
_entity_poly.pdbx_strand_id
1 'polypeptide(L)'
;MQCTIFPHFAVNLLVRSLRRSYDKYCKLMPLPWDNMCIPVADLYTECQCTLRGKGISSTDLIRDRGIILGKRVIVIGEHGSGRTTLTKYIVQQWIQDSHSTCLLIYVPLREVTKEMTLSDVVKRDLPPDTTMDTKDIEMVLTCGKIRCLVILDGHEDLSKTYKESKTDGAEGDDEGDESTSLKSQTNNKVTIWDLLHGNLNDKYTNLHVWLTTREYRISKTSSPGEMVEMKGLSKKQLYQYIKKCVIYYSRESSEEINLPESNDDDNVPISYWDNKIDSIIKVERSSQKETNRIYLNIVKFILQNDCVSDFEETPLLLNITVHLMAGKYSSAITYLRDKVITNRNELMRNIIDCMEERYCQKKGFHEKDFTDLEQKVGEFAFRHSNELKHKVERNFWKQGIGEDDLKTCRDIALLKLSHETSADVERLASTSSNIEFYHPHIKDYLVARYVFDKTDCSRTLLEKFAQYTYEDRNTVLIYLSTLLQDSKFQQLCEVLQTYQKYDALIDCLLENGNYNTLQAIMENSGENHISINHLESTYHRKAVWTFCKKCKELKIKLSSLSFNPGDFLLFVTNLSLPTLTSVEFHQITGLSKPDFQKICAWLSEQQLKIDIRFNECTLWEEKERELREMSGPLSGTEGGSTVSFQYNGKRDTWDLKAYRSEV
;
A
#
# COMPACT_ATOMS: atom_id res chain seq x y z
N MET A 1 -14.18 8.46 60.70
CA MET A 1 -14.57 9.40 59.62
C MET A 1 -13.34 9.92 58.85
N GLN A 2 -12.40 9.03 58.47
CA GLN A 2 -11.11 9.41 57.85
C GLN A 2 -10.77 8.61 56.55
N CYS A 3 -11.64 7.73 56.04
CA CYS A 3 -11.32 6.84 54.91
C CYS A 3 -11.79 7.28 53.51
N THR A 4 -12.34 8.49 53.34
CA THR A 4 -12.80 8.97 52.01
C THR A 4 -11.89 10.00 51.34
N ILE A 5 -10.95 10.62 52.07
CA ILE A 5 -10.10 11.70 51.56
C ILE A 5 -8.82 11.16 50.89
N PHE A 6 -8.25 10.08 51.45
CA PHE A 6 -7.00 9.49 50.96
C PHE A 6 -7.06 8.98 49.51
N PRO A 7 -8.12 8.27 49.05
CA PRO A 7 -8.18 7.78 47.68
C PRO A 7 -8.24 8.92 46.67
N HIS A 8 -8.95 10.01 46.97
CA HIS A 8 -9.12 11.12 46.03
C HIS A 8 -7.81 11.90 45.81
N PHE A 9 -7.02 12.11 46.86
CA PHE A 9 -5.71 12.75 46.72
C PHE A 9 -4.72 11.87 45.96
N ALA A 10 -4.62 10.58 46.32
CA ALA A 10 -3.73 9.62 45.66
C ALA A 10 -4.05 9.46 44.17
N VAL A 11 -5.33 9.44 43.81
CA VAL A 11 -5.79 9.35 42.42
C VAL A 11 -5.42 10.59 41.63
N ASN A 12 -5.66 11.79 42.19
CA ASN A 12 -5.31 13.03 41.51
C ASN A 12 -3.80 13.17 41.32
N LEU A 13 -3.00 12.75 42.31
CA LEU A 13 -1.56 12.71 42.21
C LEU A 13 -1.12 11.73 41.10
N LEU A 14 -1.70 10.53 41.07
CA LEU A 14 -1.40 9.51 40.07
C LEU A 14 -1.74 9.99 38.65
N VAL A 15 -2.96 10.51 38.44
CA VAL A 15 -3.43 11.03 37.14
C VAL A 15 -2.52 12.14 36.65
N ARG A 16 -2.19 13.13 37.50
CA ARG A 16 -1.30 14.23 37.12
C ARG A 16 0.10 13.74 36.76
N SER A 17 0.63 12.78 37.51
CA SER A 17 1.96 12.23 37.29
C SER A 17 2.04 11.41 36.00
N LEU A 18 1.03 10.58 35.73
CA LEU A 18 0.92 9.82 34.49
C LEU A 18 0.73 10.74 33.27
N ARG A 19 -0.10 11.78 33.37
CA ARG A 19 -0.26 12.77 32.29
C ARG A 19 1.06 13.41 31.87
N ARG A 20 1.91 13.77 32.86
CA ARG A 20 3.24 14.31 32.58
C ARG A 20 4.15 13.29 31.90
N SER A 21 4.13 12.04 32.36
CA SER A 21 4.99 10.99 31.80
C SER A 21 4.56 10.54 30.41
N TYR A 22 3.25 10.50 30.14
CA TYR A 22 2.68 9.97 28.91
C TYR A 22 2.77 10.91 27.71
N ASP A 23 3.27 12.14 27.88
CA ASP A 23 3.59 13.04 26.76
C ASP A 23 4.54 12.38 25.75
N LYS A 24 5.48 11.54 26.24
CA LYS A 24 6.40 10.77 25.39
C LYS A 24 5.70 9.81 24.41
N TYR A 25 4.49 9.34 24.76
CA TYR A 25 3.70 8.44 23.91
C TYR A 25 2.86 9.19 22.88
N CYS A 26 2.71 10.51 22.99
CA CYS A 26 1.93 11.35 22.08
C CYS A 26 2.70 11.73 20.80
N LYS A 27 3.71 10.93 20.44
CA LYS A 27 4.58 11.13 19.27
C LYS A 27 4.60 9.89 18.39
N LEU A 28 4.61 10.10 17.09
CA LEU A 28 4.72 9.11 16.02
C LEU A 28 6.06 9.24 15.33
N MET A 29 6.61 8.10 14.92
CA MET A 29 7.83 8.01 14.12
C MET A 29 7.51 7.20 12.85
N PRO A 30 6.83 7.83 11.88
CA PRO A 30 6.31 7.13 10.72
C PRO A 30 7.37 6.70 9.72
N LEU A 31 8.54 7.34 9.74
CA LEU A 31 9.74 6.92 9.05
C LEU A 31 10.82 6.63 10.09
N PRO A 32 11.66 5.62 9.88
CA PRO A 32 12.66 5.23 10.87
C PRO A 32 13.88 6.16 10.86
N TRP A 33 14.07 6.97 9.80
CA TRP A 33 15.25 7.83 9.66
C TRP A 33 15.11 9.15 10.44
N ASP A 34 16.26 9.73 10.80
CA ASP A 34 16.40 11.10 11.33
C ASP A 34 15.67 11.41 12.66
N ASN A 35 15.25 10.39 13.43
CA ASN A 35 14.59 10.52 14.74
C ASN A 35 13.39 11.48 14.77
N MET A 36 12.76 11.72 13.60
CA MET A 36 11.74 12.75 13.48
C MET A 36 10.43 12.29 14.13
N CYS A 37 10.02 13.04 15.15
CA CYS A 37 8.82 12.75 15.93
C CYS A 37 7.68 13.71 15.57
N ILE A 38 6.57 13.16 15.09
CA ILE A 38 5.35 13.90 14.74
C ILE A 38 4.35 13.81 15.90
N PRO A 39 3.83 14.93 16.44
CA PRO A 39 2.74 14.87 17.41
C PRO A 39 1.55 14.10 16.85
N VAL A 40 0.96 13.18 17.63
CA VAL A 40 -0.12 12.32 17.15
C VAL A 40 -1.32 13.16 16.68
N ALA A 41 -1.70 14.22 17.40
CA ALA A 41 -2.83 15.09 17.04
C ALA A 41 -2.67 15.78 15.67
N ASP A 42 -1.44 16.09 15.26
CA ASP A 42 -1.19 16.78 13.99
C ASP A 42 -1.44 15.84 12.80
N LEU A 43 -1.26 14.53 13.01
CA LEU A 43 -1.30 13.53 11.96
C LEU A 43 -2.51 12.61 12.01
N TYR A 44 -3.08 12.38 13.19
CA TYR A 44 -4.17 11.41 13.39
C TYR A 44 -5.34 11.74 12.48
N THR A 45 -5.66 10.82 11.58
CA THR A 45 -6.86 10.87 10.76
C THR A 45 -7.78 9.76 11.21
N GLU A 46 -9.07 10.06 11.28
CA GLU A 46 -10.08 9.08 11.59
C GLU A 46 -10.02 7.91 10.61
N CYS A 47 -10.03 6.69 11.15
CA CYS A 47 -10.07 5.44 10.39
C CYS A 47 -11.48 4.84 10.36
N GLN A 48 -11.74 4.00 9.37
CA GLN A 48 -12.90 3.11 9.32
C GLN A 48 -12.66 1.88 10.20
N CYS A 49 -13.65 1.54 11.02
CA CYS A 49 -13.67 0.36 11.86
C CYS A 49 -14.94 -0.45 11.62
N THR A 50 -14.90 -1.74 11.96
CA THR A 50 -16.07 -2.62 11.98
C THR A 50 -16.25 -3.18 13.39
N LEU A 51 -17.44 -3.00 13.95
CA LEU A 51 -17.86 -3.52 15.25
C LEU A 51 -19.09 -4.42 15.03
N ARG A 52 -18.99 -5.71 15.34
CA ARG A 52 -20.06 -6.71 15.13
C ARG A 52 -20.63 -6.67 13.69
N GLY A 53 -19.73 -6.51 12.70
CA GLY A 53 -20.09 -6.41 11.28
C GLY A 53 -20.68 -5.08 10.83
N LYS A 54 -20.83 -4.09 11.73
CA LYS A 54 -21.31 -2.75 11.38
C LYS A 54 -20.14 -1.77 11.28
N GLY A 55 -20.14 -0.96 10.22
CA GLY A 55 -19.17 0.12 10.06
C GLY A 55 -19.36 1.19 11.15
N ILE A 56 -18.26 1.58 11.78
CA ILE A 56 -18.19 2.67 12.76
C ILE A 56 -16.90 3.46 12.53
N SER A 57 -16.94 4.75 12.79
CA SER A 57 -15.74 5.58 12.71
C SER A 57 -14.90 5.41 13.98
N SER A 58 -13.57 5.55 13.86
CA SER A 58 -12.70 5.50 15.04
C SER A 58 -12.93 6.66 16.00
N THR A 59 -13.44 7.83 15.56
CA THR A 59 -13.76 8.90 16.50
C THR A 59 -15.08 8.63 17.22
N ASP A 60 -16.07 8.02 16.58
CA ASP A 60 -17.30 7.59 17.26
C ASP A 60 -17.01 6.50 18.29
N LEU A 61 -16.11 5.57 17.96
CA LEU A 61 -15.58 4.57 18.90
C LEU A 61 -15.00 5.22 20.18
N ILE A 62 -14.36 6.38 20.03
CA ILE A 62 -13.78 7.16 21.15
C ILE A 62 -14.85 8.04 21.84
N ARG A 63 -15.70 8.73 21.06
CA ARG A 63 -16.65 9.79 21.47
C ARG A 63 -17.89 9.27 22.17
N ASP A 64 -18.40 8.10 21.79
CA ASP A 64 -19.40 7.37 22.58
C ASP A 64 -18.85 6.94 23.95
N ARG A 65 -17.61 7.38 24.24
CA ARG A 65 -16.74 6.94 25.30
C ARG A 65 -16.49 5.47 25.03
N GLY A 66 -15.23 5.09 24.81
CA GLY A 66 -14.76 3.69 24.95
C GLY A 66 -15.05 3.03 26.31
N ILE A 67 -15.89 3.71 27.10
CA ILE A 67 -16.51 3.42 28.37
C ILE A 67 -17.85 2.65 28.22
N ILE A 68 -18.58 2.77 27.11
CA ILE A 68 -19.87 2.06 26.87
C ILE A 68 -19.65 0.68 26.26
N LEU A 69 -18.57 0.51 25.50
CA LEU A 69 -18.09 -0.80 25.07
C LEU A 69 -17.63 -1.62 26.30
N GLY A 70 -17.79 -2.94 26.23
CA GLY A 70 -17.72 -3.85 27.37
C GLY A 70 -16.46 -3.77 28.23
N LYS A 71 -16.36 -4.59 29.29
CA LYS A 71 -15.16 -4.64 30.15
C LYS A 71 -13.86 -4.94 29.37
N ARG A 72 -13.98 -5.53 28.19
CA ARG A 72 -12.86 -5.92 27.33
C ARG A 72 -13.16 -5.58 25.87
N VAL A 73 -12.25 -4.86 25.23
CA VAL A 73 -12.27 -4.54 23.80
C VAL A 73 -10.98 -5.06 23.18
N ILE A 74 -11.10 -5.73 22.03
CA ILE A 74 -9.98 -6.26 21.27
C ILE A 74 -9.97 -5.55 19.92
N VAL A 75 -8.98 -4.69 19.70
CA VAL A 75 -8.79 -3.97 18.44
C VAL A 75 -7.84 -4.76 17.56
N ILE A 76 -8.36 -5.24 16.43
CA ILE A 76 -7.64 -6.07 15.47
C ILE A 76 -7.41 -5.31 14.17
N GLY A 77 -6.36 -5.67 13.44
CA GLY A 77 -6.06 -5.05 12.16
C GLY A 77 -4.69 -5.46 11.64
N GLU A 78 -4.52 -5.30 10.33
CA GLU A 78 -3.28 -5.58 9.62
C GLU A 78 -2.11 -4.67 10.05
N HIS A 79 -0.91 -4.96 9.56
CA HIS A 79 0.20 -4.01 9.71
C HIS A 79 -0.17 -2.66 9.08
N GLY A 80 0.22 -1.57 9.75
CA GLY A 80 -0.05 -0.22 9.25
C GLY A 80 -1.51 0.25 9.34
N SER A 81 -2.44 -0.59 9.80
CA SER A 81 -3.87 -0.23 9.99
C SER A 81 -4.12 0.91 10.98
N GLY A 82 -3.10 1.33 11.73
CA GLY A 82 -3.19 2.47 12.65
C GLY A 82 -3.55 2.11 14.10
N ARG A 83 -3.53 0.84 14.49
CA ARG A 83 -3.82 0.38 15.88
C ARG A 83 -3.06 1.16 16.95
N THR A 84 -1.73 1.24 16.83
CA THR A 84 -0.86 2.00 17.74
C THR A 84 -1.08 3.52 17.63
N THR A 85 -1.45 4.02 16.45
CA THR A 85 -1.77 5.45 16.27
C THR A 85 -3.07 5.80 17.00
N LEU A 86 -4.07 4.92 16.94
CA LEU A 86 -5.35 5.06 17.65
C LEU A 86 -5.15 5.06 19.17
N THR A 87 -4.41 4.10 19.71
CA THR A 87 -4.13 4.03 21.16
C THR A 87 -3.40 5.28 21.67
N LYS A 88 -2.38 5.73 20.94
CA LYS A 88 -1.65 6.96 21.26
C LYS A 88 -2.53 8.21 21.15
N TYR A 89 -3.43 8.26 20.18
CA TYR A 89 -4.38 9.36 20.06
C TYR A 89 -5.34 9.40 21.25
N ILE A 90 -5.83 8.25 21.73
CA ILE A 90 -6.65 8.15 22.95
C ILE A 90 -5.88 8.67 24.17
N VAL A 91 -4.61 8.27 24.32
CA VAL A 91 -3.73 8.78 25.39
C VAL A 91 -3.62 10.30 25.32
N GLN A 92 -3.38 10.86 24.13
CA GLN A 92 -3.27 12.30 23.95
C GLN A 92 -4.57 13.04 24.30
N GLN A 93 -5.72 12.54 23.85
CA GLN A 93 -7.03 13.10 24.20
C GLN A 93 -7.25 13.08 25.73
N TRP A 94 -6.88 11.99 26.40
CA TRP A 94 -6.99 11.89 27.86
C TRP A 94 -6.06 12.84 28.62
N ILE A 95 -4.87 13.14 28.09
CA ILE A 95 -3.96 14.15 28.66
C ILE A 95 -4.58 15.55 28.54
N GLN A 96 -5.20 15.86 27.39
CA GLN A 96 -5.80 17.17 27.11
C GLN A 96 -7.12 17.40 27.86
N ASP A 97 -7.88 16.35 28.16
CA ASP A 97 -9.15 16.44 28.90
C ASP A 97 -8.93 16.68 30.39
N SER A 98 -8.89 17.93 30.83
CA SER A 98 -8.77 18.30 32.25
C SER A 98 -9.89 17.76 33.14
N HIS A 99 -11.03 17.34 32.58
CA HIS A 99 -12.22 16.90 33.29
C HIS A 99 -12.43 15.38 33.30
N SER A 100 -11.55 14.60 32.66
CA SER A 100 -11.65 13.13 32.65
C SER A 100 -11.73 12.56 34.07
N THR A 101 -12.82 11.84 34.35
CA THR A 101 -13.06 11.12 35.61
C THR A 101 -12.49 9.70 35.59
N CYS A 102 -11.86 9.30 34.48
CA CYS A 102 -11.27 7.99 34.27
C CYS A 102 -9.74 8.04 34.42
N LEU A 103 -9.15 7.05 35.09
CA LEU A 103 -7.71 6.79 35.09
C LEU A 103 -7.35 6.02 33.81
N LEU A 104 -6.38 6.50 33.04
CA LEU A 104 -5.86 5.77 31.88
C LEU A 104 -4.46 5.24 32.17
N ILE A 105 -4.24 3.96 31.89
CA ILE A 105 -2.94 3.30 31.98
C ILE A 105 -2.61 2.76 30.59
N TYR A 106 -1.54 3.29 29.99
CA TYR A 106 -1.04 2.85 28.69
C TYR A 106 0.16 1.94 28.88
N VAL A 107 0.10 0.75 28.29
CA VAL A 107 1.12 -0.29 28.41
C VAL A 107 1.57 -0.72 27.01
N PRO A 108 2.72 -0.21 26.54
CA PRO A 108 3.39 -0.76 25.36
C PRO A 108 3.88 -2.17 25.69
N LEU A 109 3.29 -3.21 25.09
CA LEU A 109 3.59 -4.60 25.45
C LEU A 109 5.04 -5.01 25.12
N ARG A 110 5.67 -4.32 24.16
CA ARG A 110 7.09 -4.48 23.84
C ARG A 110 8.05 -4.11 24.97
N GLU A 111 7.59 -3.32 25.95
CA GLU A 111 8.41 -2.80 27.05
C GLU A 111 8.18 -3.55 28.37
N VAL A 112 7.38 -4.61 28.38
CA VAL A 112 7.02 -5.36 29.60
C VAL A 112 7.14 -6.87 29.39
N THR A 113 7.16 -7.62 30.50
CA THR A 113 7.01 -9.08 30.51
C THR A 113 5.64 -9.49 31.04
N LYS A 114 5.25 -10.74 30.81
CA LYS A 114 3.94 -11.30 31.21
C LYS A 114 3.75 -11.28 32.73
N GLU A 115 4.83 -11.44 33.48
CA GLU A 115 4.85 -11.61 34.93
C GLU A 115 4.81 -10.27 35.69
N MET A 116 5.09 -9.15 35.01
CA MET A 116 5.06 -7.84 35.63
C MET A 116 3.65 -7.53 36.18
N THR A 117 3.58 -7.02 37.40
CA THR A 117 2.28 -6.55 37.94
C THR A 117 1.92 -5.19 37.33
N LEU A 118 0.62 -4.93 37.17
CA LEU A 118 0.15 -3.63 36.68
C LEU A 118 0.66 -2.47 37.57
N SER A 119 0.75 -2.70 38.89
CA SER A 119 1.30 -1.71 39.83
C SER A 119 2.77 -1.38 39.56
N ASP A 120 3.58 -2.37 39.17
CA ASP A 120 5.00 -2.16 38.86
C ASP A 120 5.18 -1.43 37.53
N VAL A 121 4.35 -1.76 36.52
CA VAL A 121 4.33 -1.06 35.24
C VAL A 121 3.98 0.41 35.43
N VAL A 122 2.92 0.71 36.19
CA VAL A 122 2.55 2.09 36.52
C VAL A 122 3.69 2.80 37.25
N LYS A 123 4.28 2.16 38.27
CA LYS A 123 5.37 2.77 39.06
C LYS A 123 6.59 3.11 38.21
N ARG A 124 6.98 2.23 37.28
CA ARG A 124 8.08 2.46 36.34
C ARG A 124 7.83 3.69 35.48
N ASP A 125 6.58 3.90 35.08
CA ASP A 125 6.21 5.01 34.21
C ASP A 125 6.01 6.32 35.00
N LEU A 126 6.08 6.33 36.33
CA LEU A 126 5.99 7.58 37.10
C LEU A 126 7.29 8.38 37.06
N PRO A 127 7.20 9.73 37.07
CA PRO A 127 8.36 10.59 37.27
C PRO A 127 9.14 10.22 38.55
N PRO A 128 10.49 10.30 38.54
CA PRO A 128 11.32 9.90 39.69
C PRO A 128 11.02 10.62 41.00
N ASP A 129 10.48 11.84 40.92
CA ASP A 129 10.07 12.69 42.04
C ASP A 129 8.69 12.30 42.63
N THR A 130 8.00 11.33 42.04
CA THR A 130 6.69 10.88 42.52
C THR A 130 6.83 9.95 43.73
N THR A 131 6.30 10.37 44.87
CA THR A 131 6.42 9.68 46.16
C THR A 131 5.57 8.41 46.29
N MET A 132 4.67 8.13 45.34
CA MET A 132 3.77 6.96 45.42
C MET A 132 4.54 5.66 45.24
N ASP A 133 4.33 4.68 46.13
CA ASP A 133 4.88 3.34 45.98
C ASP A 133 3.89 2.39 45.24
N THR A 134 4.29 1.13 45.06
CA THR A 134 3.44 0.14 44.38
C THR A 134 2.21 -0.26 45.20
N LYS A 135 2.20 -0.06 46.53
CA LYS A 135 1.03 -0.31 47.38
C LYS A 135 0.01 0.82 47.25
N ASP A 136 0.47 2.08 47.18
CA ASP A 136 -0.39 3.24 46.94
C ASP A 136 -1.11 3.10 45.59
N ILE A 137 -0.37 2.70 44.56
CA ILE A 137 -0.92 2.43 43.22
C ILE A 137 -1.96 1.30 43.29
N GLU A 138 -1.64 0.20 43.97
CA GLU A 138 -2.54 -0.94 44.11
C GLU A 138 -3.86 -0.58 44.81
N MET A 139 -3.79 0.27 45.85
CA MET A 139 -4.98 0.80 46.52
C MET A 139 -5.86 1.63 45.59
N VAL A 140 -5.25 2.40 44.69
CA VAL A 140 -6.00 3.16 43.67
C VAL A 140 -6.66 2.21 42.66
N LEU A 141 -5.93 1.23 42.15
CA LEU A 141 -6.43 0.27 41.16
C LEU A 141 -7.61 -0.54 41.70
N THR A 142 -7.61 -0.88 42.98
CA THR A 142 -8.65 -1.70 43.65
C THR A 142 -9.77 -0.88 44.32
N CYS A 143 -9.72 0.46 44.27
CA CYS A 143 -10.66 1.33 44.99
C CYS A 143 -12.13 1.16 44.55
N GLY A 144 -12.39 0.65 43.33
CA GLY A 144 -13.73 0.42 42.78
C GLY A 144 -14.54 1.69 42.45
N LYS A 145 -14.18 2.84 43.04
CA LYS A 145 -14.87 4.14 42.88
C LYS A 145 -14.46 4.91 41.63
N ILE A 146 -13.34 4.52 41.02
CA ILE A 146 -12.78 5.19 39.85
C ILE A 146 -12.64 4.15 38.75
N ARG A 147 -13.18 4.51 37.59
CA ARG A 147 -13.01 3.70 36.39
C ARG A 147 -11.57 3.81 35.92
N CYS A 148 -10.99 2.66 35.55
CA CYS A 148 -9.64 2.60 35.02
C CYS A 148 -9.66 1.93 33.65
N LEU A 149 -9.15 2.60 32.63
CA LEU A 149 -8.93 2.06 31.30
C LEU A 149 -7.46 1.67 31.15
N VAL A 150 -7.20 0.39 30.91
CA VAL A 150 -5.88 -0.16 30.63
C VAL A 150 -5.79 -0.46 29.15
N ILE A 151 -4.87 0.20 28.45
CA ILE A 151 -4.60 -0.01 27.03
C ILE A 151 -3.32 -0.84 26.92
N LEU A 152 -3.45 -2.06 26.41
CA LEU A 152 -2.36 -2.98 26.09
C LEU A 152 -2.06 -2.87 24.59
N ASP A 153 -0.92 -2.30 24.23
CA ASP A 153 -0.58 -1.99 22.84
C ASP A 153 0.43 -2.98 22.26
N GLY A 154 0.03 -3.70 21.20
CA GLY A 154 0.89 -4.57 20.40
C GLY A 154 1.12 -5.95 21.00
N HIS A 155 0.08 -6.79 21.12
CA HIS A 155 0.20 -8.16 21.65
C HIS A 155 1.28 -8.99 20.95
N GLU A 156 1.45 -8.79 19.64
CA GLU A 156 2.49 -9.42 18.84
C GLU A 156 3.93 -9.10 19.28
N ASP A 157 4.15 -7.94 19.90
CA ASP A 157 5.45 -7.40 20.25
C ASP A 157 5.86 -7.74 21.70
N LEU A 158 5.01 -8.48 22.44
CA LEU A 158 5.28 -8.85 23.83
C LEU A 158 6.61 -9.61 23.94
N SER A 159 7.54 -9.06 24.74
CA SER A 159 8.89 -9.61 24.88
C SER A 159 8.84 -11.03 25.47
N LYS A 160 9.50 -12.00 24.81
CA LYS A 160 9.72 -13.35 25.36
C LYS A 160 10.89 -13.38 26.36
N THR A 161 11.55 -12.24 26.59
CA THR A 161 12.88 -12.22 27.19
C THR A 161 12.82 -12.29 28.72
N TYR A 162 12.75 -13.52 29.23
CA TYR A 162 13.41 -13.87 30.50
C TYR A 162 13.82 -15.35 30.50
N LYS A 163 14.86 -15.70 29.71
CA LYS A 163 15.87 -16.75 29.97
C LYS A 163 16.71 -17.03 28.71
N GLU A 164 17.77 -16.25 28.51
CA GLU A 164 18.98 -16.73 27.82
C GLU A 164 20.17 -16.47 28.76
N SER A 165 20.20 -17.23 29.84
CA SER A 165 21.42 -17.54 30.56
C SER A 165 21.21 -18.83 31.34
N LYS A 166 21.24 -19.97 30.64
CA LYS A 166 21.98 -21.19 31.01
C LYS A 166 21.49 -22.39 30.20
N THR A 167 22.51 -23.11 29.71
CA THR A 167 22.59 -24.50 29.24
C THR A 167 22.04 -24.85 27.85
N ASP A 168 22.98 -25.35 27.05
CA ASP A 168 22.82 -26.05 25.78
C ASP A 168 21.79 -27.18 25.85
N GLY A 169 20.94 -27.29 24.82
CA GLY A 169 20.12 -28.46 24.59
C GLY A 169 18.83 -28.15 23.82
N ALA A 170 18.88 -28.35 22.49
CA ALA A 170 17.78 -28.59 21.56
C ALA A 170 16.36 -28.16 21.99
N GLU A 171 15.87 -27.05 21.44
CA GLU A 171 14.45 -26.69 21.48
C GLU A 171 13.79 -27.00 20.12
N GLY A 172 12.91 -28.00 20.13
CA GLY A 172 11.82 -28.10 19.17
C GLY A 172 10.62 -27.31 19.68
N ASP A 173 9.93 -26.62 18.77
CA ASP A 173 8.69 -25.87 19.01
C ASP A 173 7.50 -26.78 19.38
N ASP A 174 7.56 -27.46 20.53
CA ASP A 174 6.37 -27.97 21.21
C ASP A 174 6.00 -26.98 22.34
N GLU A 175 5.17 -25.98 22.02
CA GLU A 175 4.40 -25.18 23.01
C GLU A 175 3.31 -26.08 23.63
N GLY A 176 3.73 -27.17 24.28
CA GLY A 176 2.89 -28.06 25.08
C GLY A 176 2.59 -27.43 26.44
N ASP A 177 1.32 -27.07 26.63
CA ASP A 177 0.64 -26.99 27.93
C ASP A 177 1.36 -26.23 29.07
N GLU A 178 1.71 -24.96 28.84
CA GLU A 178 2.11 -24.01 29.92
C GLU A 178 0.98 -23.66 30.90
N SER A 179 -0.17 -24.35 30.84
CA SER A 179 -1.35 -24.08 31.67
C SER A 179 -1.18 -24.47 33.15
N THR A 180 -0.15 -25.26 33.50
CA THR A 180 -0.06 -25.91 34.82
C THR A 180 1.00 -25.37 35.78
N SER A 181 1.94 -24.50 35.37
CA SER A 181 3.01 -24.01 36.27
C SER A 181 2.82 -22.59 36.83
N LEU A 182 1.97 -21.75 36.22
CA LEU A 182 1.73 -20.36 36.68
C LEU A 182 0.66 -20.23 37.78
N LYS A 183 -0.06 -21.31 38.11
CA LYS A 183 -0.94 -21.36 39.29
C LYS A 183 -0.17 -21.86 40.51
N SER A 184 0.86 -21.12 40.93
CA SER A 184 1.37 -21.30 42.29
C SER A 184 1.77 -19.97 42.94
N GLN A 185 1.02 -19.70 44.01
CA GLN A 185 1.42 -18.97 45.22
C GLN A 185 1.48 -17.42 45.15
N THR A 186 0.43 -16.85 45.77
CA THR A 186 0.50 -15.67 46.65
C THR A 186 1.01 -14.35 46.05
N ASN A 187 0.29 -13.78 45.08
CA ASN A 187 0.18 -12.33 45.03
C ASN A 187 -1.24 -11.92 44.65
N ASN A 188 -1.88 -11.14 45.53
CA ASN A 188 -3.22 -10.56 45.37
C ASN A 188 -3.28 -9.48 44.26
N LYS A 189 -2.28 -9.43 43.36
CA LYS A 189 -2.05 -8.36 42.39
C LYS A 189 -2.32 -8.86 40.97
N VAL A 190 -2.84 -7.99 40.11
CA VAL A 190 -3.05 -8.29 38.69
C VAL A 190 -1.76 -8.16 37.88
N THR A 191 -1.44 -9.18 37.08
CA THR A 191 -0.30 -9.21 36.16
C THR A 191 -0.69 -8.82 34.73
N ILE A 192 0.31 -8.56 33.88
CA ILE A 192 0.09 -8.38 32.44
C ILE A 192 -0.54 -9.65 31.83
N TRP A 193 -0.12 -10.84 32.25
CA TRP A 193 -0.73 -12.11 31.84
C TRP A 193 -2.22 -12.18 32.17
N ASP A 194 -2.61 -11.77 33.38
CA ASP A 194 -4.02 -11.76 33.79
C ASP A 194 -4.86 -10.81 32.93
N LEU A 195 -4.32 -9.63 32.61
CA LEU A 195 -4.98 -8.66 31.73
C LEU A 195 -5.10 -9.18 30.30
N LEU A 196 -4.08 -9.87 29.78
CA LEU A 196 -4.11 -10.48 28.44
C LEU A 196 -5.15 -11.58 28.33
N HIS A 197 -5.38 -12.36 29.39
CA HIS A 197 -6.31 -13.49 29.38
C HIS A 197 -7.68 -13.16 29.99
N GLY A 198 -7.89 -11.92 30.45
CA GLY A 198 -9.14 -11.52 31.09
C GLY A 198 -9.39 -12.17 32.45
N ASN A 199 -8.34 -12.71 33.08
CA ASN A 199 -8.39 -13.40 34.37
C ASN A 199 -8.34 -12.39 35.53
N LEU A 200 -9.26 -11.43 35.54
CA LEU A 200 -9.32 -10.40 36.57
C LEU A 200 -10.02 -10.92 37.82
N ASN A 201 -9.36 -10.80 38.98
CA ASN A 201 -9.97 -11.03 40.29
C ASN A 201 -11.08 -9.99 40.58
N ASP A 202 -12.07 -10.34 41.39
CA ASP A 202 -13.19 -9.51 41.84
C ASP A 202 -12.78 -8.17 42.46
N LYS A 203 -11.52 -8.03 42.90
CA LYS A 203 -10.95 -6.77 43.39
C LYS A 203 -10.79 -5.69 42.31
N TYR A 204 -10.77 -6.06 41.04
CA TYR A 204 -10.48 -5.18 39.90
C TYR A 204 -11.71 -4.95 39.02
N THR A 205 -12.89 -4.90 39.62
CA THR A 205 -14.18 -4.79 38.90
C THR A 205 -14.33 -3.50 38.09
N ASN A 206 -13.53 -2.47 38.40
CA ASN A 206 -13.45 -1.16 37.76
C ASN A 206 -12.44 -1.09 36.59
N LEU A 207 -11.65 -2.14 36.34
CA LEU A 207 -10.72 -2.18 35.21
C LEU A 207 -11.46 -2.51 33.91
N HIS A 208 -11.18 -1.72 32.89
CA HIS A 208 -11.54 -1.96 31.50
C HIS A 208 -10.27 -2.16 30.69
N VAL A 209 -10.22 -3.18 29.84
CA VAL A 209 -9.01 -3.53 29.09
C VAL A 209 -9.26 -3.37 27.61
N TRP A 210 -8.43 -2.58 26.96
CA TRP A 210 -8.33 -2.49 25.51
C TRP A 210 -7.04 -3.17 25.08
N LEU A 211 -7.14 -4.18 24.23
CA LEU A 211 -6.00 -4.90 23.69
C LEU A 211 -5.90 -4.63 22.20
N THR A 212 -4.75 -4.16 21.72
CA THR A 212 -4.45 -4.16 20.28
C THR A 212 -3.65 -5.41 19.91
N THR A 213 -4.08 -6.11 18.87
CA THR A 213 -3.45 -7.36 18.44
C THR A 213 -3.63 -7.57 16.94
N ARG A 214 -2.83 -8.44 16.34
CA ARG A 214 -3.11 -8.98 15.01
C ARG A 214 -4.16 -10.08 15.11
N GLU A 215 -4.87 -10.29 14.02
CA GLU A 215 -5.99 -11.24 13.93
C GLU A 215 -5.60 -12.67 14.30
N TYR A 216 -4.48 -13.17 13.77
CA TYR A 216 -3.99 -14.53 14.07
C TYR A 216 -3.57 -14.77 15.54
N ARG A 217 -3.45 -13.71 16.36
CA ARG A 217 -3.11 -13.83 17.78
C ARG A 217 -4.35 -13.87 18.67
N ILE A 218 -5.56 -13.71 18.12
CA ILE A 218 -6.82 -13.73 18.88
C ILE A 218 -7.02 -15.07 19.57
N SER A 219 -6.69 -16.19 18.90
CA SER A 219 -6.80 -17.54 19.47
C SER A 219 -5.96 -17.75 20.73
N LYS A 220 -4.93 -16.93 20.93
CA LYS A 220 -4.10 -16.92 22.14
C LYS A 220 -4.71 -16.10 23.28
N THR A 221 -5.91 -15.54 23.12
CA THR A 221 -6.64 -14.82 24.16
C THR A 221 -7.84 -15.64 24.62
N SER A 222 -7.87 -16.02 25.90
CA SER A 222 -8.86 -16.97 26.44
C SER A 222 -10.22 -16.36 26.84
N SER A 223 -10.41 -15.05 26.69
CA SER A 223 -11.57 -14.34 27.25
C SER A 223 -12.37 -13.57 26.19
N PRO A 224 -13.72 -13.69 26.19
CA PRO A 224 -14.59 -12.98 25.26
C PRO A 224 -14.50 -11.47 25.48
N GLY A 225 -14.36 -10.72 24.39
CA GLY A 225 -14.37 -9.26 24.38
C GLY A 225 -15.05 -8.75 23.11
N GLU A 226 -15.38 -7.46 23.09
CA GLU A 226 -15.91 -6.84 21.88
C GLU A 226 -14.79 -6.65 20.87
N MET A 227 -14.93 -7.27 19.70
CA MET A 227 -13.95 -7.17 18.62
C MET A 227 -14.24 -5.95 17.75
N VAL A 228 -13.21 -5.12 17.58
CA VAL A 228 -13.20 -3.97 16.68
C VAL A 228 -12.12 -4.21 15.66
N GLU A 229 -12.49 -4.32 14.39
CA GLU A 229 -11.53 -4.48 13.31
C GLU A 229 -11.27 -3.13 12.65
N MET A 230 -10.00 -2.78 12.47
CA MET A 230 -9.57 -1.56 11.78
C MET A 230 -9.38 -1.85 10.30
N LYS A 231 -10.16 -1.18 9.45
CA LYS A 231 -10.13 -1.33 7.99
C LYS A 231 -9.17 -0.36 7.29
N GLY A 232 -8.65 0.65 8.00
CA GLY A 232 -7.75 1.66 7.44
C GLY A 232 -8.46 2.97 7.13
N LEU A 233 -7.99 3.68 6.09
CA LEU A 233 -8.51 4.98 5.67
C LEU A 233 -9.35 4.83 4.40
N SER A 234 -10.52 5.46 4.34
CA SER A 234 -11.23 5.68 3.08
C SER A 234 -10.44 6.63 2.17
N LYS A 235 -10.75 6.68 0.86
CA LYS A 235 -10.14 7.67 -0.07
C LYS A 235 -10.19 9.11 0.46
N LYS A 236 -11.33 9.53 1.01
CA LYS A 236 -11.51 10.87 1.61
C LYS A 236 -10.59 11.07 2.82
N GLN A 237 -10.49 10.07 3.70
CA GLN A 237 -9.60 10.11 4.87
C GLN A 237 -8.13 10.06 4.45
N LEU A 238 -7.77 9.32 3.40
CA LEU A 238 -6.43 9.31 2.83
C LEU A 238 -6.01 10.71 2.35
N TYR A 239 -6.88 11.44 1.65
CA TYR A 239 -6.59 12.81 1.24
C TYR A 239 -6.40 13.76 2.42
N GLN A 240 -7.19 13.60 3.48
CA GLN A 240 -6.99 14.37 4.72
C GLN A 240 -5.65 14.01 5.39
N TYR A 241 -5.28 12.74 5.40
CA TYR A 241 -4.00 12.27 5.94
C TYR A 241 -2.81 12.81 5.14
N ILE A 242 -2.85 12.76 3.80
CA ILE A 242 -1.83 13.37 2.93
C ILE A 242 -1.73 14.86 3.23
N LYS A 243 -2.85 15.57 3.32
CA LYS A 243 -2.88 17.01 3.65
C LYS A 243 -2.15 17.28 4.98
N LYS A 244 -2.44 16.51 6.02
CA LYS A 244 -1.76 16.62 7.33
C LYS A 244 -0.27 16.34 7.25
N CYS A 245 0.14 15.31 6.51
CA CYS A 245 1.55 15.03 6.22
C CYS A 245 2.22 16.24 5.57
N VAL A 246 1.66 16.77 4.49
CA VAL A 246 2.28 17.90 3.77
C VAL A 246 2.42 19.12 4.65
N ILE A 247 1.36 19.50 5.39
CA ILE A 247 1.42 20.63 6.34
C ILE A 247 2.55 20.43 7.35
N TYR A 248 2.65 19.23 7.92
CA TYR A 248 3.70 18.94 8.90
C TYR A 248 5.11 19.01 8.30
N TYR A 249 5.36 18.36 7.17
CA TYR A 249 6.69 18.27 6.57
C TYR A 249 7.18 19.59 5.95
N SER A 250 6.26 20.38 5.39
CA SER A 250 6.56 21.72 4.85
C SER A 250 6.76 22.77 5.94
N ARG A 251 6.28 22.51 7.17
CA ARG A 251 6.27 23.46 8.30
C ARG A 251 5.53 24.77 8.00
N GLU A 252 4.64 24.79 7.01
CA GLU A 252 3.81 25.95 6.70
C GLU A 252 2.52 25.98 7.56
N SER A 253 1.99 27.18 7.82
CA SER A 253 0.74 27.34 8.56
C SER A 253 -0.45 26.78 7.77
N SER A 254 -1.35 26.11 8.48
CA SER A 254 -2.61 25.55 7.97
C SER A 254 -3.58 26.63 7.47
N GLU A 255 -3.35 27.19 6.29
CA GLU A 255 -4.44 27.85 5.57
C GLU A 255 -5.26 26.82 4.78
N GLU A 256 -6.48 27.21 4.41
CA GLU A 256 -7.45 26.36 3.74
C GLU A 256 -6.93 25.85 2.39
N ILE A 257 -6.25 24.70 2.42
CA ILE A 257 -6.04 23.88 1.22
C ILE A 257 -7.43 23.44 0.78
N ASN A 258 -7.92 24.02 -0.31
CA ASN A 258 -9.17 23.63 -0.95
C ASN A 258 -9.02 22.18 -1.38
N LEU A 259 -9.72 21.28 -0.67
CA LEU A 259 -9.83 19.91 -1.12
C LEU A 259 -10.52 19.94 -2.48
N PRO A 260 -10.06 19.18 -3.48
CA PRO A 260 -10.93 18.89 -4.60
C PRO A 260 -12.22 18.33 -4.02
N GLU A 261 -13.35 19.00 -4.24
CA GLU A 261 -14.65 18.46 -3.88
C GLU A 261 -14.75 17.07 -4.51
N SER A 262 -14.70 16.04 -3.67
CA SER A 262 -15.01 14.69 -4.08
C SER A 262 -16.51 14.69 -4.30
N ASN A 263 -16.93 14.91 -5.55
CA ASN A 263 -18.20 14.32 -5.94
C ASN A 263 -18.02 12.82 -5.70
N ASP A 264 -18.84 12.23 -4.82
CA ASP A 264 -18.80 10.82 -4.40
C ASP A 264 -19.09 9.83 -5.56
N ASP A 265 -18.90 10.27 -6.81
CA ASP A 265 -19.04 9.42 -7.98
C ASP A 265 -17.67 8.78 -8.25
N ASP A 266 -17.48 7.57 -7.69
CA ASP A 266 -16.30 6.71 -7.94
C ASP A 266 -16.08 6.42 -9.45
N ASN A 267 -16.98 6.85 -10.34
CA ASN A 267 -16.90 6.68 -11.79
C ASN A 267 -16.25 7.85 -12.55
N VAL A 268 -15.74 8.90 -11.88
CA VAL A 268 -15.09 10.01 -12.59
C VAL A 268 -13.76 9.56 -13.21
N PRO A 269 -13.59 9.65 -14.55
CA PRO A 269 -12.37 9.19 -15.21
C PRO A 269 -11.11 9.90 -14.71
N ILE A 270 -10.00 9.17 -14.57
CA ILE A 270 -8.72 9.72 -14.07
C ILE A 270 -8.19 10.87 -14.94
N SER A 271 -8.51 10.86 -16.25
CA SER A 271 -8.20 11.98 -17.16
C SER A 271 -8.91 13.30 -16.79
N TYR A 272 -10.06 13.24 -16.13
CA TYR A 272 -10.72 14.42 -15.55
C TYR A 272 -9.91 14.96 -14.38
N TRP A 273 -9.44 14.07 -13.49
CA TRP A 273 -8.59 14.44 -12.36
C TRP A 273 -7.24 14.99 -12.82
N ASP A 274 -6.61 14.42 -13.85
CA ASP A 274 -5.34 14.89 -14.39
C ASP A 274 -5.45 16.32 -14.93
N ASN A 275 -6.46 16.60 -15.76
CA ASN A 275 -6.68 17.93 -16.33
C ASN A 275 -7.14 18.94 -15.27
N LYS A 276 -7.96 18.51 -14.30
CA LYS A 276 -8.41 19.36 -13.19
C LYS A 276 -7.26 19.69 -12.25
N ILE A 277 -6.43 18.72 -11.87
CA ILE A 277 -5.26 18.94 -11.03
C ILE A 277 -4.23 19.81 -11.77
N ASP A 278 -3.95 19.55 -13.06
CA ASP A 278 -2.99 20.36 -13.82
C ASP A 278 -3.47 21.79 -14.08
N SER A 279 -4.78 22.00 -14.23
CA SER A 279 -5.34 23.35 -14.31
C SER A 279 -5.26 24.08 -12.97
N ILE A 280 -5.55 23.41 -11.85
CA ILE A 280 -5.39 23.99 -10.50
C ILE A 280 -3.92 24.35 -10.23
N ILE A 281 -2.98 23.43 -10.49
CA ILE A 281 -1.53 23.65 -10.30
C ILE A 281 -1.03 24.83 -11.16
N LYS A 282 -1.55 25.00 -12.38
CA LYS A 282 -1.17 26.13 -13.26
C LYS A 282 -1.69 27.46 -12.75
N VAL A 283 -2.91 27.50 -12.21
CA VAL A 283 -3.55 28.73 -11.68
C VAL A 283 -2.92 29.18 -10.37
N GLU A 284 -2.56 28.25 -9.48
CA GLU A 284 -1.97 28.53 -8.16
C GLU A 284 -0.56 29.14 -8.20
N ARG A 285 0.11 29.19 -9.37
CA ARG A 285 1.43 29.83 -9.54
C ARG A 285 1.48 31.33 -9.18
N SER A 286 0.33 31.98 -8.92
CA SER A 286 0.22 33.43 -8.92
C SER A 286 -0.20 34.12 -7.61
N SER A 287 -0.59 33.41 -6.53
CA SER A 287 -0.84 34.11 -5.25
C SER A 287 -0.89 33.29 -3.94
N GLN A 288 -0.97 31.94 -3.94
CA GLN A 288 -1.01 31.15 -2.68
C GLN A 288 -0.32 29.75 -2.80
N LYS A 289 0.58 29.47 -1.83
CA LYS A 289 1.01 28.19 -1.20
C LYS A 289 1.73 27.08 -1.99
N GLU A 290 3.06 27.02 -1.83
CA GLU A 290 3.91 25.85 -2.11
C GLU A 290 3.35 24.54 -1.51
N THR A 291 2.75 24.60 -0.32
CA THR A 291 2.07 23.46 0.32
C THR A 291 0.93 22.86 -0.51
N ASN A 292 0.09 23.67 -1.17
CA ASN A 292 -0.99 23.15 -2.02
C ASN A 292 -0.42 22.41 -3.22
N ARG A 293 0.63 22.97 -3.83
CA ARG A 293 1.35 22.35 -4.94
C ARG A 293 1.93 20.99 -4.53
N ILE A 294 2.58 20.92 -3.37
CA ILE A 294 3.13 19.67 -2.85
C ILE A 294 2.00 18.64 -2.62
N TYR A 295 0.92 19.05 -1.97
CA TYR A 295 -0.25 18.20 -1.73
C TYR A 295 -0.82 17.63 -3.04
N LEU A 296 -1.07 18.48 -4.03
CA LEU A 296 -1.60 18.08 -5.33
C LEU A 296 -0.64 17.18 -6.09
N ASN A 297 0.68 17.42 -6.00
CA ASN A 297 1.68 16.55 -6.62
C ASN A 297 1.69 15.15 -6.00
N ILE A 298 1.51 15.04 -4.67
CA ILE A 298 1.46 13.73 -3.99
C ILE A 298 0.16 13.00 -4.34
N VAL A 299 -0.98 13.70 -4.30
CA VAL A 299 -2.27 13.11 -4.72
C VAL A 299 -2.20 12.65 -6.17
N LYS A 300 -1.67 13.47 -7.07
CA LYS A 300 -1.45 13.11 -8.47
C LYS A 300 -0.55 11.88 -8.60
N PHE A 301 0.55 11.82 -7.85
CA PHE A 301 1.44 10.67 -7.86
C PHE A 301 0.72 9.38 -7.44
N ILE A 302 -0.09 9.42 -6.38
CA ILE A 302 -0.86 8.26 -5.90
C ILE A 302 -1.89 7.83 -6.94
N LEU A 303 -2.61 8.76 -7.55
CA LEU A 303 -3.65 8.47 -8.54
C LEU A 303 -3.11 7.98 -9.89
N GLN A 304 -1.90 8.40 -10.27
CA GLN A 304 -1.28 8.04 -11.56
C GLN A 304 -0.32 6.85 -11.48
N ASN A 305 -0.06 6.33 -10.28
CA ASN A 305 0.85 5.22 -10.08
C ASN A 305 0.06 4.01 -9.63
N ASP A 306 -0.23 3.12 -10.57
CA ASP A 306 -1.03 1.92 -10.26
C ASP A 306 -0.43 1.07 -9.15
N CYS A 307 0.91 1.08 -9.00
CA CYS A 307 1.57 0.37 -7.90
C CYS A 307 1.11 0.90 -6.52
N VAL A 308 0.85 2.20 -6.42
CA VAL A 308 0.40 2.84 -5.18
C VAL A 308 -1.10 2.73 -5.02
N SER A 309 -1.89 2.74 -6.10
CA SER A 309 -3.33 2.47 -6.00
C SER A 309 -3.59 1.05 -5.48
N ASP A 310 -2.77 0.09 -5.87
CA ASP A 310 -2.86 -1.30 -5.38
C ASP A 310 -2.59 -1.41 -3.86
N PHE A 311 -1.93 -0.41 -3.27
CA PHE A 311 -1.73 -0.34 -1.82
C PHE A 311 -2.96 0.11 -1.03
N GLU A 312 -4.10 0.40 -1.67
CA GLU A 312 -5.34 0.76 -0.97
C GLU A 312 -5.73 -0.29 0.09
N GLU A 313 -5.54 -1.58 -0.23
CA GLU A 313 -5.80 -2.69 0.70
C GLU A 313 -4.62 -2.98 1.65
N THR A 314 -3.51 -2.25 1.51
CA THR A 314 -2.27 -2.47 2.26
C THR A 314 -1.80 -1.19 2.97
N PRO A 315 -2.47 -0.81 4.09
CA PRO A 315 -2.26 0.48 4.75
C PRO A 315 -0.81 0.78 5.13
N LEU A 316 0.01 -0.24 5.45
CA LEU A 316 1.43 -0.05 5.73
C LEU A 316 2.18 0.57 4.55
N LEU A 317 2.03 0.00 3.35
CA LEU A 317 2.77 0.43 2.15
C LEU A 317 2.29 1.82 1.71
N LEU A 318 0.99 2.06 1.78
CA LEU A 318 0.40 3.35 1.47
C LEU A 318 0.90 4.45 2.42
N ASN A 319 0.89 4.19 3.74
CA ASN A 319 1.36 5.15 4.73
C ASN A 319 2.87 5.46 4.57
N ILE A 320 3.69 4.44 4.33
CA ILE A 320 5.13 4.63 4.04
C ILE A 320 5.29 5.49 2.78
N THR A 321 4.55 5.19 1.71
CA THR A 321 4.59 5.96 0.45
C THR A 321 4.24 7.43 0.65
N VAL A 322 3.14 7.73 1.35
CA VAL A 322 2.74 9.12 1.66
C VAL A 322 3.84 9.85 2.42
N HIS A 323 4.44 9.20 3.42
CA HIS A 323 5.51 9.81 4.22
C HIS A 323 6.81 9.98 3.44
N LEU A 324 7.20 9.03 2.59
CA LEU A 324 8.33 9.16 1.68
C LEU A 324 8.14 10.37 0.76
N MET A 325 6.96 10.49 0.16
CA MET A 325 6.67 11.56 -0.80
C MET A 325 6.56 12.93 -0.13
N ALA A 326 5.93 13.03 1.04
CA ALA A 326 5.84 14.30 1.78
C ALA A 326 7.18 14.69 2.41
N GLY A 327 7.94 13.71 2.92
CA GLY A 327 9.23 13.92 3.55
C GLY A 327 10.29 14.50 2.61
N LYS A 328 10.22 14.23 1.31
CA LYS A 328 11.10 14.83 0.28
C LYS A 328 11.08 16.35 0.26
N TYR A 329 9.94 16.94 0.58
CA TYR A 329 9.79 18.39 0.61
C TYR A 329 10.21 19.00 1.96
N SER A 330 10.59 18.17 2.93
CA SER A 330 11.04 18.64 4.23
C SER A 330 12.52 19.02 4.19
N SER A 331 12.82 20.23 4.67
CA SER A 331 14.20 20.64 4.90
C SER A 331 14.87 19.89 6.07
N ALA A 332 14.08 19.15 6.86
CA ALA A 332 14.53 18.47 8.07
C ALA A 332 15.01 17.03 7.84
N ILE A 333 14.64 16.41 6.71
CA ILE A 333 14.99 15.02 6.40
C ILE A 333 15.99 15.03 5.25
N THR A 334 17.28 15.07 5.60
CA THR A 334 18.35 15.05 4.61
C THR A 334 18.37 13.73 3.85
N TYR A 335 18.09 12.61 4.53
CA TYR A 335 18.09 11.29 3.90
C TYR A 335 17.13 11.22 2.70
N LEU A 336 15.90 11.73 2.84
CA LEU A 336 14.90 11.68 1.78
C LEU A 336 15.08 12.74 0.69
N ARG A 337 15.76 13.84 0.98
CA ARG A 337 16.01 14.89 -0.01
C ARG A 337 16.82 14.36 -1.19
N ASP A 338 17.81 13.53 -0.89
CA ASP A 338 18.73 12.99 -1.89
C ASP A 338 18.19 11.73 -2.57
N LYS A 339 17.12 11.14 -2.03
CA LYS A 339 16.49 9.97 -2.61
C LYS A 339 15.58 10.34 -3.78
N VAL A 340 15.99 9.89 -4.97
CA VAL A 340 15.18 9.94 -6.18
C VAL A 340 14.13 8.82 -6.10
N ILE A 341 12.87 9.16 -6.38
CA ILE A 341 11.75 8.22 -6.55
C ILE A 341 11.15 8.62 -7.88
N THR A 342 11.78 8.14 -8.94
CA THR A 342 11.44 8.40 -10.33
C THR A 342 10.68 7.24 -10.95
N ASN A 343 10.86 6.03 -10.41
CA ASN A 343 10.32 4.80 -10.97
C ASN A 343 9.83 3.86 -9.84
N ARG A 344 9.13 2.78 -10.23
CA ARG A 344 8.54 1.81 -9.29
C ARG A 344 9.61 1.08 -8.48
N ASN A 345 10.74 0.75 -9.10
CA ASN A 345 11.83 0.05 -8.44
C ASN A 345 12.41 0.85 -7.25
N GLU A 346 12.68 2.14 -7.48
CA GLU A 346 13.15 3.05 -6.43
C GLU A 346 12.10 3.19 -5.32
N LEU A 347 10.82 3.33 -5.67
CA LEU A 347 9.74 3.37 -4.68
C LEU A 347 9.74 2.10 -3.82
N MET A 348 9.80 0.92 -4.43
CA MET A 348 9.76 -0.34 -3.68
C MET A 348 10.98 -0.57 -2.81
N ARG A 349 12.19 -0.32 -3.31
CA ARG A 349 13.41 -0.38 -2.49
C ARG A 349 13.29 0.53 -1.27
N ASN A 350 12.80 1.76 -1.46
CA ASN A 350 12.61 2.70 -0.36
C ASN A 350 11.57 2.25 0.68
N ILE A 351 10.50 1.60 0.22
CA ILE A 351 9.50 1.03 1.13
C ILE A 351 10.12 -0.13 1.92
N ILE A 352 10.84 -1.04 1.27
CA ILE A 352 11.48 -2.19 1.95
C ILE A 352 12.57 -1.71 2.92
N ASP A 353 13.42 -0.76 2.53
CA ASP A 353 14.41 -0.13 3.42
C ASP A 353 13.73 0.42 4.69
N CYS A 354 12.58 1.08 4.53
CA CYS A 354 11.82 1.61 5.66
C CYS A 354 11.30 0.50 6.59
N MET A 355 10.93 -0.65 6.04
CA MET A 355 10.42 -1.80 6.78
C MET A 355 11.54 -2.53 7.53
N GLU A 356 12.66 -2.74 6.87
CA GLU A 356 13.87 -3.36 7.42
C GLU A 356 14.47 -2.53 8.54
N GLU A 357 14.65 -1.23 8.33
CA GLU A 357 15.20 -0.34 9.34
C GLU A 357 14.28 -0.26 10.57
N ARG A 358 12.96 -0.23 10.36
CA ARG A 358 12.00 -0.30 11.48
C ARG A 358 12.12 -1.60 12.25
N TYR A 359 12.36 -2.73 11.57
CA TYR A 359 12.62 -4.00 12.22
C TYR A 359 13.92 -3.95 13.04
N CYS A 360 15.01 -3.40 12.49
CA CYS A 360 16.28 -3.21 13.21
C CYS A 360 16.08 -2.41 14.49
N GLN A 361 15.40 -1.26 14.41
CA GLN A 361 15.09 -0.41 15.56
C GLN A 361 14.26 -1.15 16.61
N LYS A 362 13.29 -1.96 16.20
CA LYS A 362 12.47 -2.77 17.12
C LYS A 362 13.29 -3.85 17.83
N LYS A 363 14.26 -4.45 17.15
CA LYS A 363 15.13 -5.51 17.71
C LYS A 363 16.36 -4.96 18.42
N GLY A 364 16.64 -3.65 18.32
CA GLY A 364 17.84 -3.03 18.86
C GLY A 364 19.10 -3.36 18.05
N PHE A 365 18.96 -3.66 16.76
CA PHE A 365 20.09 -3.83 15.85
C PHE A 365 20.56 -2.47 15.35
N HIS A 366 21.89 -2.25 15.32
CA HIS A 366 22.47 -1.01 14.81
C HIS A 366 22.54 -0.98 13.28
N GLU A 367 22.77 -2.13 12.65
CA GLU A 367 22.75 -2.33 11.20
C GLU A 367 22.66 -3.84 10.95
N LYS A 368 21.73 -4.28 10.10
CA LYS A 368 21.63 -5.68 9.68
C LYS A 368 21.45 -5.70 8.17
N ASP A 369 22.30 -6.47 7.50
CA ASP A 369 22.15 -6.73 6.07
C ASP A 369 21.07 -7.80 5.85
N PHE A 370 20.06 -7.45 5.07
CA PHE A 370 18.97 -8.34 4.70
C PHE A 370 19.15 -8.92 3.29
N THR A 371 20.23 -8.62 2.59
CA THR A 371 20.47 -9.06 1.20
C THR A 371 20.35 -10.58 1.06
N ASP A 372 20.96 -11.36 1.96
CA ASP A 372 20.87 -12.82 1.91
C ASP A 372 19.43 -13.32 2.12
N LEU A 373 18.66 -12.67 2.99
CA LEU A 373 17.25 -13.00 3.23
C LEU A 373 16.41 -12.67 1.99
N GLU A 374 16.58 -11.48 1.43
CA GLU A 374 15.92 -11.06 0.19
C GLU A 374 16.22 -12.03 -0.96
N GLN A 375 17.48 -12.45 -1.11
CA GLN A 375 17.91 -13.40 -2.13
C GLN A 375 17.23 -14.76 -1.96
N LYS A 376 17.23 -15.34 -0.75
CA LYS A 376 16.55 -16.62 -0.48
C LYS A 376 15.06 -16.56 -0.78
N VAL A 377 14.39 -15.48 -0.37
CA VAL A 377 12.96 -15.29 -0.59
C VAL A 377 12.65 -15.09 -2.07
N GLY A 378 13.44 -14.28 -2.77
CA GLY A 378 13.34 -14.07 -4.21
C GLY A 378 13.59 -15.35 -5.01
N GLU A 379 14.61 -16.13 -4.64
CA GLU A 379 14.92 -17.45 -5.23
C GLU A 379 13.76 -18.42 -5.04
N PHE A 380 13.24 -18.51 -3.81
CA PHE A 380 12.12 -19.37 -3.49
C PHE A 380 10.88 -18.99 -4.29
N ALA A 381 10.58 -17.70 -4.39
CA ALA A 381 9.46 -17.19 -5.17
C ALA A 381 9.61 -17.41 -6.67
N PHE A 382 10.84 -17.27 -7.18
CA PHE A 382 11.15 -17.53 -8.58
C PHE A 382 10.95 -19.00 -8.96
N ARG A 383 11.41 -19.93 -8.10
CA ARG A 383 11.31 -21.37 -8.35
C ARG A 383 9.88 -21.91 -8.23
N HIS A 384 9.09 -21.37 -7.31
CA HIS A 384 7.76 -21.86 -6.98
C HIS A 384 6.65 -20.88 -7.38
N SER A 385 6.86 -20.16 -8.48
CA SER A 385 5.96 -19.08 -8.90
C SER A 385 4.52 -19.53 -9.15
N ASN A 386 4.32 -20.80 -9.54
CA ASN A 386 3.00 -21.35 -9.83
C ASN A 386 2.26 -21.71 -8.55
N GLU A 387 2.97 -22.33 -7.61
CA GLU A 387 2.48 -22.71 -6.29
C GLU A 387 2.10 -21.45 -5.48
N LEU A 388 2.92 -20.40 -5.59
CA LEU A 388 2.73 -19.12 -4.91
C LEU A 388 1.69 -18.19 -5.57
N LYS A 389 1.03 -18.62 -6.65
CA LYS A 389 -0.21 -17.96 -7.11
C LYS A 389 -1.35 -18.16 -6.11
N HIS A 390 -1.27 -19.25 -5.35
CA HIS A 390 -2.21 -19.56 -4.29
C HIS A 390 -1.56 -19.34 -2.93
N LYS A 391 -2.41 -19.25 -1.91
CA LYS A 391 -2.01 -19.24 -0.50
C LYS A 391 -1.35 -20.58 -0.18
N VAL A 392 -0.14 -20.58 0.38
CA VAL A 392 0.63 -21.81 0.61
C VAL A 392 0.91 -22.04 2.08
N GLU A 393 0.87 -23.28 2.52
CA GLU A 393 1.06 -23.66 3.92
C GLU A 393 2.41 -23.18 4.49
N ARG A 394 2.42 -22.84 5.78
CA ARG A 394 3.64 -22.47 6.53
C ARG A 394 4.78 -23.48 6.37
N ASN A 395 4.48 -24.78 6.35
CA ASN A 395 5.50 -25.82 6.25
C ASN A 395 6.25 -25.77 4.91
N PHE A 396 5.57 -25.38 3.82
CA PHE A 396 6.20 -25.19 2.52
C PHE A 396 7.24 -24.07 2.55
N TRP A 397 6.88 -22.93 3.15
CA TRP A 397 7.81 -21.83 3.38
C TRP A 397 8.96 -22.20 4.29
N LYS A 398 8.68 -22.92 5.38
CA LYS A 398 9.70 -23.39 6.34
C LYS A 398 10.74 -24.28 5.65
N GLN A 399 10.30 -25.20 4.80
CA GLN A 399 11.20 -26.07 4.03
C GLN A 399 12.01 -25.27 2.98
N GLY A 400 11.43 -24.20 2.46
CA GLY A 400 12.04 -23.35 1.44
C GLY A 400 13.14 -22.42 1.94
N ILE A 401 12.82 -21.60 2.95
CA ILE A 401 13.70 -20.52 3.42
C ILE A 401 14.18 -20.71 4.86
N GLY A 402 13.62 -21.67 5.61
CA GLY A 402 13.93 -21.89 7.04
C GLY A 402 12.99 -21.13 7.97
N GLU A 403 12.86 -21.61 9.21
CA GLU A 403 11.94 -21.05 10.21
C GLU A 403 12.33 -19.64 10.67
N ASP A 404 13.62 -19.40 10.94
CA ASP A 404 14.12 -18.10 11.42
C ASP A 404 13.97 -17.00 10.37
N ASP A 405 14.26 -17.33 9.11
CA ASP A 405 14.11 -16.44 7.97
C ASP A 405 12.62 -16.17 7.71
N LEU A 406 11.76 -17.19 7.77
CA LEU A 406 10.31 -17.02 7.67
C LEU A 406 9.75 -16.12 8.77
N LYS A 407 10.19 -16.31 10.01
CA LYS A 407 9.82 -15.45 11.15
C LYS A 407 10.31 -14.01 10.94
N THR A 408 11.55 -13.84 10.47
CA THR A 408 12.13 -12.53 10.17
C THR A 408 11.35 -11.81 9.06
N CYS A 409 11.02 -12.50 7.96
CA CYS A 409 10.19 -11.96 6.88
C CYS A 409 8.81 -11.50 7.38
N ARG A 410 8.19 -12.23 8.31
CA ARG A 410 6.91 -11.83 8.91
C ARG A 410 7.03 -10.64 9.85
N ASP A 411 8.12 -10.54 10.59
CA ASP A 411 8.38 -9.42 11.50
C ASP A 411 8.72 -8.13 10.73
N ILE A 412 9.41 -8.23 9.59
CA ILE A 412 9.65 -7.12 8.64
C ILE A 412 8.38 -6.77 7.85
N ALA A 413 7.44 -7.72 7.74
CA ALA A 413 6.25 -7.67 6.90
C ALA A 413 6.53 -7.81 5.38
N LEU A 414 7.51 -8.61 4.99
CA LEU A 414 7.66 -9.12 3.62
C LEU A 414 6.62 -10.21 3.31
N LEU A 415 6.28 -11.01 4.33
CA LEU A 415 5.28 -12.07 4.28
C LEU A 415 4.20 -11.84 5.35
N LYS A 416 2.97 -12.28 5.07
CA LYS A 416 1.85 -12.30 6.03
C LYS A 416 1.18 -13.67 6.08
N LEU A 417 0.41 -13.88 7.15
CA LEU A 417 -0.56 -14.97 7.15
C LEU A 417 -1.71 -14.55 6.24
N SER A 418 -2.18 -15.48 5.42
CA SER A 418 -3.34 -15.22 4.60
C SER A 418 -4.62 -15.39 5.43
N HIS A 419 -5.57 -14.50 5.20
CA HIS A 419 -6.89 -14.61 5.83
C HIS A 419 -7.72 -15.62 5.05
N GLU A 420 -8.11 -16.71 5.70
CA GLU A 420 -9.34 -17.39 5.33
C GLU A 420 -10.48 -16.65 6.04
N THR A 421 -11.60 -16.43 5.34
CA THR A 421 -12.70 -15.58 5.79
C THR A 421 -13.07 -15.79 7.27
N SER A 422 -13.37 -14.67 7.96
CA SER A 422 -13.63 -14.51 9.41
C SER A 422 -14.50 -15.55 10.14
N ALA A 423 -15.15 -16.47 9.45
CA ALA A 423 -15.97 -17.53 10.05
C ALA A 423 -15.14 -18.68 10.67
N ASP A 424 -13.88 -18.89 10.26
CA ASP A 424 -13.08 -20.06 10.67
C ASP A 424 -11.84 -19.73 11.53
N VAL A 425 -11.69 -18.48 11.99
CA VAL A 425 -10.54 -18.00 12.77
C VAL A 425 -10.38 -18.74 14.11
N GLU A 426 -11.46 -19.24 14.70
CA GLU A 426 -11.40 -20.07 15.92
C GLU A 426 -10.94 -21.52 15.66
N ARG A 427 -11.05 -22.04 14.43
CA ARG A 427 -10.66 -23.43 14.09
C ARG A 427 -9.24 -23.57 13.55
N LEU A 428 -8.69 -22.54 12.91
CA LEU A 428 -7.41 -22.63 12.17
C LEU A 428 -6.16 -22.31 13.00
N ALA A 429 -6.32 -22.03 14.29
CA ALA A 429 -5.26 -21.54 15.16
C ALA A 429 -4.12 -22.54 15.46
N SER A 430 -4.25 -23.83 15.13
CA SER A 430 -3.32 -24.84 15.65
C SER A 430 -2.28 -25.40 14.68
N THR A 431 -2.40 -25.40 13.35
CA THR A 431 -1.34 -26.07 12.52
C THR A 431 -1.20 -25.67 11.04
N SER A 432 -2.19 -25.08 10.38
CA SER A 432 -2.19 -24.90 8.92
C SER A 432 -2.40 -23.44 8.48
N SER A 433 -1.69 -22.49 9.09
CA SER A 433 -1.78 -21.11 8.64
C SER A 433 -1.10 -20.96 7.28
N ASN A 434 -1.87 -20.63 6.26
CA ASN A 434 -1.35 -20.28 4.95
C ASN A 434 -0.58 -18.94 5.02
N ILE A 435 0.49 -18.82 4.23
CA ILE A 435 1.40 -17.68 4.18
C ILE A 435 1.46 -17.19 2.73
N GLU A 436 1.41 -15.88 2.58
CA GLU A 436 1.54 -15.18 1.31
C GLU A 436 2.47 -13.98 1.44
N PHE A 437 2.87 -13.42 0.30
CA PHE A 437 3.56 -12.14 0.30
C PHE A 437 2.66 -11.04 0.86
N TYR A 438 3.27 -10.09 1.56
CA TYR A 438 2.51 -8.97 2.13
C TYR A 438 1.79 -8.18 1.03
N HIS A 439 2.44 -8.04 -0.13
CA HIS A 439 1.88 -7.50 -1.37
C HIS A 439 2.52 -8.15 -2.61
N PRO A 440 1.79 -8.34 -3.74
CA PRO A 440 2.35 -8.85 -4.99
C PRO A 440 3.58 -8.10 -5.50
N HIS A 441 3.60 -6.77 -5.39
CA HIS A 441 4.78 -5.97 -5.76
C HIS A 441 6.05 -6.30 -4.95
N ILE A 442 5.93 -6.70 -3.68
CA ILE A 442 7.09 -7.13 -2.89
C ILE A 442 7.65 -8.44 -3.46
N LYS A 443 6.77 -9.40 -3.80
CA LYS A 443 7.16 -10.65 -4.47
C LYS A 443 7.91 -10.36 -5.75
N ASP A 444 7.31 -9.56 -6.65
CA ASP A 444 7.86 -9.34 -7.98
C ASP A 444 9.18 -8.57 -7.95
N TYR A 445 9.30 -7.61 -7.02
CA TYR A 445 10.55 -6.90 -6.76
C TYR A 445 11.67 -7.84 -6.27
N LEU A 446 11.39 -8.70 -5.28
CA LEU A 446 12.38 -9.64 -4.74
C LEU A 446 12.79 -10.69 -5.78
N VAL A 447 11.86 -11.17 -6.61
CA VAL A 447 12.17 -12.05 -7.74
C VAL A 447 13.08 -11.35 -8.76
N ALA A 448 12.78 -10.09 -9.11
CA ALA A 448 13.61 -9.33 -10.03
C ALA A 448 15.04 -9.12 -9.49
N ARG A 449 15.18 -8.78 -8.20
CA ARG A 449 16.48 -8.65 -7.52
C ARG A 449 17.28 -9.96 -7.52
N TYR A 450 16.64 -11.09 -7.22
CA TYR A 450 17.29 -12.41 -7.29
C TYR A 450 17.77 -12.74 -8.70
N VAL A 451 16.92 -12.54 -9.71
CA VAL A 451 17.27 -12.78 -11.11
C VAL A 451 18.47 -11.93 -11.52
N PHE A 452 18.46 -10.65 -11.17
CA PHE A 452 19.55 -9.72 -11.44
C PHE A 452 20.87 -10.17 -10.81
N ASP A 453 20.86 -10.51 -9.51
CA ASP A 453 22.10 -10.78 -8.75
C ASP A 453 22.69 -12.18 -9.03
N LYS A 454 21.90 -13.19 -9.40
CA LYS A 454 22.35 -14.61 -9.38
C LYS A 454 22.31 -15.35 -10.71
N THR A 455 21.65 -14.82 -11.75
CA THR A 455 21.42 -15.59 -12.99
C THR A 455 22.15 -15.05 -14.23
N ASP A 456 23.06 -14.09 -14.03
CA ASP A 456 23.75 -13.32 -15.08
C ASP A 456 22.82 -12.67 -16.12
N CYS A 457 21.50 -12.67 -15.85
CA CYS A 457 20.43 -12.33 -16.79
C CYS A 457 20.75 -12.84 -18.20
N SER A 458 20.98 -14.15 -18.34
CA SER A 458 21.25 -14.75 -19.64
C SER A 458 20.06 -14.54 -20.60
N ARG A 459 20.35 -14.42 -21.90
CA ARG A 459 19.30 -14.27 -22.94
C ARG A 459 18.23 -15.36 -22.82
N THR A 460 18.64 -16.60 -22.62
CA THR A 460 17.73 -17.75 -22.45
C THR A 460 16.78 -17.59 -21.26
N LEU A 461 17.23 -16.97 -20.17
CA LEU A 461 16.35 -16.70 -19.05
C LEU A 461 15.34 -15.59 -19.37
N LEU A 462 15.79 -14.52 -20.03
CA LEU A 462 14.89 -13.44 -20.48
C LEU A 462 13.85 -13.97 -21.48
N GLU A 463 14.25 -14.86 -22.40
CA GLU A 463 13.36 -15.54 -23.34
C GLU A 463 12.33 -16.39 -22.60
N LYS A 464 12.72 -17.11 -21.54
CA LYS A 464 11.77 -17.81 -20.66
C LYS A 464 10.77 -16.85 -20.03
N PHE A 465 11.21 -15.69 -19.52
CA PHE A 465 10.29 -14.69 -18.98
C PHE A 465 9.30 -14.18 -20.03
N ALA A 466 9.78 -13.89 -21.24
CA ALA A 466 8.94 -13.40 -22.34
C ALA A 466 7.95 -14.44 -22.88
N GLN A 467 8.19 -15.74 -22.64
CA GLN A 467 7.25 -16.81 -23.02
C GLN A 467 6.04 -16.93 -22.09
N TYR A 468 6.10 -16.40 -20.87
CA TYR A 468 4.93 -16.41 -19.97
C TYR A 468 3.81 -15.51 -20.50
N THR A 469 2.57 -15.81 -20.09
CA THR A 469 1.41 -14.95 -20.39
C THR A 469 1.58 -13.58 -19.75
N TYR A 470 0.93 -12.57 -20.34
CA TYR A 470 1.06 -11.16 -19.94
C TYR A 470 0.85 -10.95 -18.43
N GLU A 471 -0.14 -11.62 -17.83
CA GLU A 471 -0.54 -11.39 -16.44
C GLU A 471 0.47 -11.90 -15.39
N ASP A 472 1.28 -12.91 -15.71
CA ASP A 472 1.98 -13.66 -14.66
C ASP A 472 3.31 -13.02 -14.22
N ARG A 473 4.00 -12.24 -15.07
CA ARG A 473 5.40 -11.83 -14.84
C ARG A 473 5.84 -10.47 -15.38
N ASN A 474 4.96 -9.65 -15.93
CA ASN A 474 5.38 -8.34 -16.47
C ASN A 474 5.95 -7.41 -15.40
N THR A 475 5.35 -7.38 -14.22
CA THR A 475 5.85 -6.57 -13.11
C THR A 475 7.28 -6.94 -12.72
N VAL A 476 7.67 -8.22 -12.80
CA VAL A 476 9.05 -8.66 -12.58
C VAL A 476 9.98 -8.09 -13.66
N LEU A 477 9.57 -8.12 -14.93
CA LEU A 477 10.34 -7.57 -16.04
C LEU A 477 10.52 -6.05 -15.91
N ILE A 478 9.47 -5.35 -15.47
CA ILE A 478 9.47 -3.91 -15.19
C ILE A 478 10.51 -3.60 -14.11
N TYR A 479 10.49 -4.28 -12.95
CA TYR A 479 11.52 -4.09 -11.92
C TYR A 479 12.92 -4.45 -12.43
N LEU A 480 13.06 -5.59 -13.10
CA LEU A 480 14.34 -6.05 -13.64
C LEU A 480 14.92 -5.03 -14.61
N SER A 481 14.10 -4.41 -15.46
CA SER A 481 14.54 -3.45 -16.46
C SER A 481 15.32 -2.26 -15.87
N THR A 482 14.95 -1.82 -14.67
CA THR A 482 15.64 -0.73 -13.97
C THR A 482 16.98 -1.12 -13.37
N LEU A 483 17.20 -2.42 -13.13
CA LEU A 483 18.43 -2.96 -12.58
C LEU A 483 19.47 -3.24 -13.67
N LEU A 484 19.01 -3.51 -14.90
CA LEU A 484 19.89 -3.86 -16.02
C LEU A 484 20.66 -2.65 -16.54
N GLN A 485 21.96 -2.86 -16.79
CA GLN A 485 22.80 -1.93 -17.55
C GLN A 485 22.40 -1.91 -19.03
N ASP A 486 22.77 -0.85 -19.74
CA ASP A 486 22.36 -0.58 -21.13
C ASP A 486 22.43 -1.78 -22.08
N SER A 487 23.55 -2.54 -22.09
CA SER A 487 23.72 -3.68 -23.00
C SER A 487 22.75 -4.83 -22.70
N LYS A 488 22.50 -5.11 -21.42
CA LYS A 488 21.56 -6.15 -20.97
C LYS A 488 20.11 -5.68 -21.09
N PHE A 489 19.86 -4.40 -20.86
CA PHE A 489 18.56 -3.80 -21.07
C PHE A 489 18.16 -3.83 -22.56
N GLN A 490 19.09 -3.53 -23.46
CA GLN A 490 18.89 -3.71 -24.90
C GLN A 490 18.54 -5.16 -25.24
N GLN A 491 19.29 -6.13 -24.69
CA GLN A 491 18.99 -7.55 -24.88
C GLN A 491 17.60 -7.93 -24.37
N LEU A 492 17.16 -7.42 -23.21
CA LEU A 492 15.79 -7.63 -22.72
C LEU A 492 14.77 -7.10 -23.72
N CYS A 493 14.97 -5.88 -24.21
CA CYS A 493 14.03 -5.27 -25.14
C CYS A 493 13.94 -6.00 -26.48
N GLU A 494 15.07 -6.47 -27.02
CA GLU A 494 15.11 -7.34 -28.22
C GLU A 494 14.31 -8.63 -28.01
N VAL A 495 14.43 -9.24 -26.82
CA VAL A 495 13.67 -10.44 -26.46
C VAL A 495 12.18 -10.12 -26.40
N LEU A 496 11.78 -9.06 -25.71
CA LEU A 496 10.36 -8.67 -25.61
C LEU A 496 9.76 -8.38 -26.99
N GLN A 497 10.52 -7.74 -27.88
CA GLN A 497 10.11 -7.52 -29.26
C GLN A 497 9.97 -8.83 -30.05
N THR A 498 10.94 -9.74 -29.94
CA THR A 498 10.93 -11.05 -30.63
C THR A 498 9.68 -11.86 -30.27
N TYR A 499 9.23 -11.77 -29.00
CA TYR A 499 8.02 -12.43 -28.51
C TYR A 499 6.76 -11.55 -28.58
N GLN A 500 6.82 -10.40 -29.26
CA GLN A 500 5.71 -9.46 -29.43
C GLN A 500 5.06 -8.99 -28.12
N LYS A 501 5.84 -8.89 -27.04
CA LYS A 501 5.43 -8.41 -25.71
C LYS A 501 5.55 -6.89 -25.62
N TYR A 502 4.87 -6.19 -26.50
CA TYR A 502 5.02 -4.73 -26.67
C TYR A 502 4.59 -3.91 -25.47
N ASP A 503 3.53 -4.30 -24.79
CA ASP A 503 3.06 -3.61 -23.59
C ASP A 503 4.15 -3.62 -22.49
N ALA A 504 4.74 -4.79 -22.22
CA ALA A 504 5.84 -4.94 -21.28
C ALA A 504 7.11 -4.18 -21.73
N LEU A 505 7.41 -4.19 -23.03
CA LEU A 505 8.52 -3.41 -23.60
C LEU A 505 8.33 -1.91 -23.34
N ILE A 506 7.13 -1.38 -23.60
CA ILE A 506 6.77 0.03 -23.40
C ILE A 506 6.92 0.41 -21.93
N ASP A 507 6.45 -0.44 -21.01
CA ASP A 507 6.58 -0.19 -19.57
C ASP A 507 8.04 -0.22 -19.10
N CYS A 508 8.84 -1.17 -19.60
CA CYS A 508 10.27 -1.26 -19.28
C CYS A 508 11.05 -0.02 -19.79
N LEU A 509 10.70 0.50 -20.97
CA LEU A 509 11.28 1.74 -21.50
C LEU A 509 10.94 2.95 -20.64
N LEU A 510 9.69 3.02 -20.12
CA LEU A 510 9.29 4.09 -19.21
C LEU A 510 10.06 4.04 -17.89
N GLU A 511 10.16 2.85 -17.27
CA GLU A 511 10.83 2.68 -15.97
C GLU A 511 12.34 2.91 -16.03
N ASN A 512 13.01 2.38 -17.06
CA ASN A 512 14.46 2.51 -17.22
C ASN A 512 14.85 3.93 -17.69
N GLY A 513 13.99 4.58 -18.49
CA GLY A 513 14.23 5.93 -19.00
C GLY A 513 15.26 6.01 -20.13
N ASN A 514 15.95 4.92 -20.49
CA ASN A 514 16.88 4.88 -21.62
C ASN A 514 16.15 4.68 -22.96
N TYR A 515 15.68 5.78 -23.54
CA TYR A 515 15.08 5.79 -24.87
C TYR A 515 16.09 5.77 -26.03
N ASN A 516 17.41 5.78 -25.78
CA ASN A 516 18.37 5.60 -26.88
C ASN A 516 18.32 4.16 -27.40
N THR A 517 18.09 3.21 -26.49
CA THR A 517 17.86 1.80 -26.78
C THR A 517 16.68 1.59 -27.74
N LEU A 518 15.62 2.40 -27.61
CA LEU A 518 14.44 2.34 -28.47
C LEU A 518 14.77 2.52 -29.96
N GLN A 519 15.67 3.45 -30.30
CA GLN A 519 16.04 3.67 -31.70
C GLN A 519 16.76 2.45 -32.28
N ALA A 520 17.74 1.90 -31.54
CA ALA A 520 18.49 0.72 -31.99
C ALA A 520 17.58 -0.49 -32.23
N ILE A 521 16.58 -0.68 -31.38
CA ILE A 521 15.62 -1.80 -31.49
C ILE A 521 14.72 -1.61 -32.73
N MET A 522 14.17 -0.41 -32.91
CA MET A 522 13.22 -0.12 -33.99
C MET A 522 13.89 -0.07 -35.38
N GLU A 523 15.20 0.16 -35.44
CA GLU A 523 15.98 0.09 -36.69
C GLU A 523 16.30 -1.36 -37.10
N ASN A 524 16.47 -2.25 -36.13
CA ASN A 524 16.90 -3.64 -36.37
C ASN A 524 15.75 -4.61 -36.70
N SER A 525 14.50 -4.27 -36.38
CA SER A 525 13.42 -5.26 -36.34
C SER A 525 12.77 -5.60 -37.67
N GLY A 526 12.87 -4.78 -38.72
CA GLY A 526 12.21 -5.01 -40.01
C GLY A 526 10.67 -4.94 -39.97
N GLU A 527 10.05 -5.51 -38.93
CA GLU A 527 8.65 -5.33 -38.53
C GLU A 527 8.56 -4.30 -37.40
N ASN A 528 7.89 -3.18 -37.69
CA ASN A 528 7.64 -2.10 -36.73
C ASN A 528 6.14 -1.99 -36.42
N HIS A 529 5.45 -3.14 -36.37
CA HIS A 529 4.06 -3.25 -35.98
C HIS A 529 3.99 -3.46 -34.46
N ILE A 530 3.40 -2.50 -33.75
CA ILE A 530 3.35 -2.52 -32.29
C ILE A 530 1.89 -2.68 -31.86
N SER A 531 1.61 -3.75 -31.13
CA SER A 531 0.27 -4.03 -30.59
C SER A 531 0.18 -3.66 -29.12
N ILE A 532 -0.74 -2.76 -28.80
CA ILE A 532 -1.02 -2.31 -27.44
C ILE A 532 -2.31 -2.97 -26.97
N ASN A 533 -2.19 -3.83 -25.96
CA ASN A 533 -3.29 -4.68 -25.53
C ASN A 533 -3.93 -4.24 -24.22
N HIS A 534 -3.23 -3.46 -23.39
CA HIS A 534 -3.60 -3.23 -22.00
C HIS A 534 -3.72 -1.75 -21.64
N LEU A 535 -4.81 -1.10 -22.06
CA LEU A 535 -5.05 0.32 -21.78
C LEU A 535 -5.93 0.58 -20.55
N GLU A 536 -6.22 -0.42 -19.73
CA GLU A 536 -6.95 -0.28 -18.46
C GLU A 536 -6.10 0.40 -17.38
N SER A 537 -4.80 0.15 -17.37
CA SER A 537 -3.84 0.67 -16.38
C SER A 537 -3.47 2.14 -16.66
N THR A 538 -3.52 3.00 -15.64
CA THR A 538 -3.14 4.42 -15.80
C THR A 538 -1.65 4.59 -16.04
N TYR A 539 -0.85 3.73 -15.40
CA TYR A 539 0.58 3.67 -15.58
C TYR A 539 0.91 3.29 -17.03
N HIS A 540 0.28 2.24 -17.56
CA HIS A 540 0.55 1.81 -18.93
C HIS A 540 0.12 2.88 -19.95
N ARG A 541 -1.01 3.57 -19.73
CA ARG A 541 -1.40 4.74 -20.55
C ARG A 541 -0.30 5.80 -20.57
N LYS A 542 0.29 6.13 -19.42
CA LYS A 542 1.41 7.07 -19.34
C LYS A 542 2.65 6.56 -20.09
N ALA A 543 2.93 5.25 -20.01
CA ALA A 543 4.02 4.61 -20.74
C ALA A 543 3.81 4.71 -22.26
N VAL A 544 2.63 4.37 -22.76
CA VAL A 544 2.24 4.49 -24.17
C VAL A 544 2.32 5.93 -24.66
N TRP A 545 1.80 6.88 -23.89
CA TRP A 545 1.88 8.31 -24.23
C TRP A 545 3.33 8.77 -24.36
N THR A 546 4.17 8.41 -23.40
CA THR A 546 5.59 8.77 -23.39
C THR A 546 6.34 8.11 -24.54
N PHE A 547 6.04 6.83 -24.81
CA PHE A 547 6.56 6.07 -25.93
C PHE A 547 6.25 6.75 -27.27
N CYS A 548 4.99 7.05 -27.56
CA CYS A 548 4.58 7.71 -28.81
C CYS A 548 5.27 9.08 -28.97
N LYS A 549 5.33 9.86 -27.88
CA LYS A 549 6.03 11.15 -27.86
C LYS A 549 7.52 10.99 -28.17
N LYS A 550 8.20 10.02 -27.55
CA LYS A 550 9.62 9.75 -27.77
C LYS A 550 9.92 9.25 -29.17
N CYS A 551 9.09 8.36 -29.71
CA CYS A 551 9.17 7.94 -31.12
C CYS A 551 9.08 9.13 -32.07
N LYS A 552 8.17 10.08 -31.82
CA LYS A 552 8.04 11.30 -32.61
C LYS A 552 9.25 12.22 -32.50
N GLU A 553 9.74 12.46 -31.28
CA GLU A 553 10.95 13.28 -31.02
C GLU A 553 12.19 12.70 -31.73
N LEU A 554 12.35 11.38 -31.68
CA LEU A 554 13.46 10.64 -32.30
C LEU A 554 13.24 10.34 -33.80
N LYS A 555 12.10 10.76 -34.37
CA LYS A 555 11.72 10.52 -35.77
C LYS A 555 11.69 9.03 -36.17
N ILE A 556 11.36 8.16 -35.22
CA ILE A 556 11.20 6.73 -35.45
C ILE A 556 9.95 6.52 -36.32
N LYS A 557 10.11 5.71 -37.38
CA LYS A 557 9.03 5.32 -38.28
C LYS A 557 8.50 3.95 -37.88
N LEU A 558 7.23 3.90 -37.51
CA LEU A 558 6.53 2.65 -37.26
C LEU A 558 5.79 2.19 -38.52
N SER A 559 5.64 0.89 -38.73
CA SER A 559 4.74 0.44 -39.79
C SER A 559 3.31 0.67 -39.33
N SER A 560 2.99 0.23 -38.11
CA SER A 560 1.63 0.33 -37.59
C SER A 560 1.53 0.25 -36.08
N LEU A 561 0.48 0.86 -35.54
CA LEU A 561 0.09 0.76 -34.13
C LEU A 561 -1.30 0.14 -34.05
N SER A 562 -1.45 -0.98 -33.35
CA SER A 562 -2.75 -1.57 -33.06
C SER A 562 -3.17 -1.33 -31.61
N PHE A 563 -4.46 -1.10 -31.41
CA PHE A 563 -5.10 -0.95 -30.11
C PHE A 563 -6.21 -1.98 -29.96
N ASN A 564 -6.15 -2.78 -28.90
CA ASN A 564 -7.18 -3.76 -28.51
C ASN A 564 -8.20 -3.16 -27.51
N PRO A 565 -9.37 -3.81 -27.29
CA PRO A 565 -10.53 -3.15 -26.70
C PRO A 565 -10.40 -2.87 -25.19
N GLY A 566 -11.02 -1.76 -24.76
CA GLY A 566 -11.07 -1.22 -23.39
C GLY A 566 -11.66 0.21 -23.36
N ASP A 567 -11.70 0.88 -22.21
CA ASP A 567 -12.07 2.31 -22.09
C ASP A 567 -10.95 3.23 -22.63
N PHE A 568 -10.60 3.09 -23.92
CA PHE A 568 -9.40 3.71 -24.52
C PHE A 568 -9.69 4.93 -25.38
N LEU A 569 -10.92 5.14 -25.86
CA LEU A 569 -11.23 6.13 -26.89
C LEU A 569 -10.81 7.55 -26.51
N LEU A 570 -11.09 7.95 -25.26
CA LEU A 570 -10.69 9.24 -24.71
C LEU A 570 -9.16 9.37 -24.59
N PHE A 571 -8.46 8.27 -24.30
CA PHE A 571 -7.00 8.28 -24.19
C PHE A 571 -6.33 8.34 -25.57
N VAL A 572 -6.74 7.46 -26.49
CA VAL A 572 -6.13 7.33 -27.81
C VAL A 572 -6.29 8.62 -28.62
N THR A 573 -7.47 9.26 -28.55
CA THR A 573 -7.72 10.55 -29.22
C THR A 573 -6.91 11.72 -28.68
N ASN A 574 -6.15 11.54 -27.59
CA ASN A 574 -5.21 12.51 -27.05
C ASN A 574 -3.73 12.15 -27.31
N LEU A 575 -3.46 11.05 -28.02
CA LEU A 575 -2.09 10.65 -28.34
C LEU A 575 -1.51 11.52 -29.46
N SER A 576 -0.26 11.92 -29.29
CA SER A 576 0.56 12.46 -30.38
C SER A 576 1.28 11.31 -31.06
N LEU A 577 0.79 10.90 -32.23
CA LEU A 577 1.33 9.74 -32.94
C LEU A 577 2.71 10.02 -33.56
N PRO A 578 3.61 9.01 -33.60
CA PRO A 578 4.84 9.08 -34.38
C PRO A 578 4.54 8.98 -35.89
N THR A 579 5.58 9.00 -36.73
CA THR A 579 5.39 8.72 -38.16
C THR A 579 5.05 7.24 -38.32
N LEU A 580 3.90 6.95 -38.95
CA LEU A 580 3.43 5.58 -39.16
C LEU A 580 2.61 5.44 -40.44
N THR A 581 2.41 4.19 -40.90
CA THR A 581 1.64 3.91 -42.14
C THR A 581 0.21 3.48 -41.89
N SER A 582 -0.07 2.76 -40.79
CA SER A 582 -1.45 2.45 -40.40
C SER A 582 -1.70 2.48 -38.88
N VAL A 583 -2.92 2.86 -38.50
CA VAL A 583 -3.43 2.69 -37.13
C VAL A 583 -4.54 1.66 -37.18
N GLU A 584 -4.48 0.66 -36.31
CA GLU A 584 -5.47 -0.41 -36.28
C GLU A 584 -6.20 -0.43 -34.94
N PHE A 585 -7.49 -0.61 -35.01
CA PHE A 585 -8.39 -0.75 -33.88
C PHE A 585 -9.02 -2.12 -33.95
N HIS A 586 -8.88 -2.90 -32.88
CA HIS A 586 -9.31 -4.28 -32.85
C HIS A 586 -10.42 -4.47 -31.82
N GLN A 587 -11.43 -5.25 -32.17
CA GLN A 587 -12.46 -5.79 -31.28
C GLN A 587 -13.24 -4.74 -30.45
N ILE A 588 -13.35 -3.50 -30.94
CA ILE A 588 -14.15 -2.46 -30.28
C ILE A 588 -15.62 -2.83 -30.40
N THR A 589 -16.31 -2.97 -29.27
CA THR A 589 -17.75 -3.21 -29.26
C THR A 589 -18.54 -1.91 -29.09
N GLY A 590 -19.57 -1.72 -29.89
CA GLY A 590 -20.52 -0.61 -29.74
C GLY A 590 -19.94 0.77 -30.05
N LEU A 591 -19.05 0.88 -31.05
CA LEU A 591 -18.46 2.16 -31.43
C LEU A 591 -19.55 3.13 -31.90
N SER A 592 -19.83 4.16 -31.09
CA SER A 592 -20.85 5.15 -31.38
C SER A 592 -20.44 6.04 -32.56
N LYS A 593 -21.40 6.58 -33.31
CA LYS A 593 -21.13 7.56 -34.39
C LYS A 593 -20.31 8.77 -33.88
N PRO A 594 -20.63 9.38 -32.72
CA PRO A 594 -19.80 10.45 -32.16
C PRO A 594 -18.35 10.03 -31.87
N ASP A 595 -18.13 8.81 -31.36
CA ASP A 595 -16.79 8.34 -31.01
C ASP A 595 -15.95 8.02 -32.25
N PHE A 596 -16.58 7.42 -33.27
CA PHE A 596 -15.96 7.26 -34.58
C PHE A 596 -15.55 8.62 -35.19
N GLN A 597 -16.45 9.61 -35.15
CA GLN A 597 -16.15 10.97 -35.62
C GLN A 597 -14.98 11.61 -34.86
N LYS A 598 -14.90 11.43 -33.54
CA LYS A 598 -13.76 11.90 -32.73
C LYS A 598 -12.44 11.25 -33.17
N ILE A 599 -12.43 9.94 -33.45
CA ILE A 599 -11.23 9.25 -33.95
C ILE A 599 -10.80 9.84 -35.29
N CYS A 600 -11.73 9.99 -36.25
CA CYS A 600 -11.43 10.56 -37.56
C CYS A 600 -10.93 12.01 -37.47
N ALA A 601 -11.53 12.84 -36.61
CA ALA A 601 -11.12 14.21 -36.37
C ALA A 601 -9.69 14.27 -35.80
N TRP A 602 -9.43 13.52 -34.73
CA TRP A 602 -8.10 13.42 -34.11
C TRP A 602 -7.02 12.98 -35.11
N LEU A 603 -7.28 11.97 -35.94
CA LEU A 603 -6.30 11.48 -36.93
C LEU A 603 -6.07 12.48 -38.06
N SER A 604 -7.11 13.21 -38.46
CA SER A 604 -6.99 14.30 -39.43
C SER A 604 -6.10 15.43 -38.90
N GLU A 605 -6.17 15.73 -37.61
CA GLU A 605 -5.34 16.76 -36.95
C GLU A 605 -3.86 16.37 -36.88
N GLN A 606 -3.53 15.08 -36.90
CA GLN A 606 -2.13 14.63 -36.90
C GLN A 606 -1.40 14.96 -38.22
N GLN A 607 -2.12 15.32 -39.29
CA GLN A 607 -1.57 15.58 -40.63
C GLN A 607 -0.75 14.42 -41.21
N LEU A 608 -1.03 13.19 -40.76
CA LEU A 608 -0.36 11.99 -41.23
C LEU A 608 -1.14 11.36 -42.39
N LYS A 609 -0.40 10.86 -43.39
CA LYS A 609 -0.98 9.99 -44.43
C LYS A 609 -0.99 8.55 -43.92
N ILE A 610 -2.07 8.19 -43.25
CA ILE A 610 -2.23 6.91 -42.56
C ILE A 610 -3.46 6.16 -43.04
N ASP A 611 -3.36 4.84 -43.10
CA ASP A 611 -4.48 3.92 -43.26
C ASP A 611 -5.06 3.58 -41.88
N ILE A 612 -6.35 3.86 -41.67
CA ILE A 612 -7.02 3.54 -40.41
C ILE A 612 -7.77 2.23 -40.61
N ARG A 613 -7.53 1.23 -39.77
CA ARG A 613 -8.22 -0.06 -39.86
C ARG A 613 -9.07 -0.31 -38.63
N PHE A 614 -10.30 -0.73 -38.83
CA PHE A 614 -11.16 -1.24 -37.78
C PHE A 614 -11.39 -2.73 -38.04
N ASN A 615 -10.76 -3.57 -37.23
CA ASN A 615 -10.77 -5.01 -37.35
C ASN A 615 -11.69 -5.58 -36.27
N GLU A 616 -12.67 -6.39 -36.68
CA GLU A 616 -13.59 -7.06 -35.74
C GLU A 616 -14.35 -6.09 -34.80
N CYS A 617 -14.52 -4.83 -35.21
CA CYS A 617 -15.26 -3.83 -34.45
C CYS A 617 -16.76 -3.87 -34.80
N THR A 618 -17.63 -3.67 -33.81
CA THR A 618 -19.07 -3.45 -34.05
C THR A 618 -19.38 -1.95 -34.07
N LEU A 619 -20.18 -1.55 -35.06
CA LEU A 619 -20.55 -0.16 -35.30
C LEU A 619 -21.98 0.10 -34.80
N TRP A 620 -22.42 1.35 -34.86
CA TRP A 620 -23.83 1.67 -34.64
C TRP A 620 -24.74 1.01 -35.70
N GLU A 621 -25.95 0.60 -35.29
CA GLU A 621 -26.84 -0.28 -36.07
C GLU A 621 -27.10 0.16 -37.51
N GLU A 622 -27.23 1.47 -37.73
CA GLU A 622 -27.46 2.05 -39.07
C GLU A 622 -26.30 1.74 -40.01
N LYS A 623 -25.05 1.88 -39.53
CA LYS A 623 -23.86 1.63 -40.36
C LYS A 623 -23.57 0.15 -40.54
N GLU A 624 -23.87 -0.67 -39.53
CA GLU A 624 -23.83 -2.12 -39.72
C GLU A 624 -24.80 -2.59 -40.80
N ARG A 625 -25.99 -1.97 -40.89
CA ARG A 625 -26.97 -2.28 -41.92
C ARG A 625 -26.44 -1.93 -43.31
N GLU A 626 -25.87 -0.73 -43.49
CA GLU A 626 -25.24 -0.32 -44.75
C GLU A 626 -24.10 -1.28 -45.16
N LEU A 627 -23.21 -1.64 -44.23
CA LEU A 627 -22.12 -2.58 -44.50
C LEU A 627 -22.60 -4.00 -44.84
N ARG A 628 -23.74 -4.44 -44.28
CA ARG A 628 -24.37 -5.73 -44.63
C ARG A 628 -24.98 -5.71 -46.02
N GLU A 629 -25.56 -4.58 -46.43
CA GLU A 629 -26.22 -4.38 -47.72
C GLU A 629 -25.23 -4.15 -48.87
N MET A 630 -24.01 -3.67 -48.59
CA MET A 630 -22.96 -3.49 -49.61
C MET A 630 -22.40 -4.82 -50.16
N SER A 631 -22.42 -4.92 -51.49
CA SER A 631 -21.98 -6.08 -52.29
C SER A 631 -21.14 -5.63 -53.48
N GLY A 632 -19.89 -5.24 -53.25
CA GLY A 632 -18.91 -4.99 -54.31
C GLY A 632 -17.65 -4.23 -53.84
N PRO A 633 -16.46 -4.51 -54.39
CA PRO A 633 -15.25 -3.76 -54.09
C PRO A 633 -15.33 -2.36 -54.72
N LEU A 634 -15.20 -1.31 -53.89
CA LEU A 634 -15.10 0.07 -54.37
C LEU A 634 -13.66 0.38 -54.81
N SER A 635 -13.55 1.05 -55.95
CA SER A 635 -12.30 1.40 -56.63
C SER A 635 -11.49 2.44 -55.85
N GLY A 636 -10.18 2.21 -55.75
CA GLY A 636 -9.26 2.99 -54.93
C GLY A 636 -9.15 4.47 -55.29
N THR A 637 -9.04 5.29 -54.26
CA THR A 637 -8.72 6.72 -54.32
C THR A 637 -7.21 6.91 -54.14
N GLU A 638 -6.53 7.43 -55.15
CA GLU A 638 -5.10 7.77 -55.04
C GLU A 638 -4.90 9.11 -54.33
N GLY A 639 -4.15 9.09 -53.20
CA GLY A 639 -3.43 10.26 -52.71
C GLY A 639 -3.73 10.73 -51.28
N GLY A 640 -4.87 10.38 -50.69
CA GLY A 640 -5.32 10.78 -49.34
C GLY A 640 -5.01 9.78 -48.22
N SER A 641 -5.34 10.15 -46.97
CA SER A 641 -5.43 9.20 -45.86
C SER A 641 -6.73 8.40 -46.03
N THR A 642 -6.68 7.09 -45.80
CA THR A 642 -7.82 6.18 -46.01
C THR A 642 -8.34 5.62 -44.70
N VAL A 643 -9.66 5.40 -44.60
CA VAL A 643 -10.27 4.61 -43.53
C VAL A 643 -10.76 3.33 -44.14
N SER A 644 -10.25 2.20 -43.67
CA SER A 644 -10.76 0.89 -44.02
C SER A 644 -11.44 0.21 -42.84
N PHE A 645 -12.61 -0.37 -43.12
CA PHE A 645 -13.37 -1.16 -42.16
C PHE A 645 -13.35 -2.61 -42.58
N GLN A 646 -13.00 -3.51 -41.67
CA GLN A 646 -13.04 -4.95 -41.89
C GLN A 646 -14.04 -5.60 -40.92
N TYR A 647 -15.20 -5.99 -41.47
CA TYR A 647 -16.28 -6.64 -40.72
C TYR A 647 -16.62 -7.98 -41.37
N ASN A 648 -16.54 -9.08 -40.61
CA ASN A 648 -16.80 -10.46 -41.08
C ASN A 648 -16.10 -10.80 -42.41
N GLY A 649 -14.84 -10.39 -42.57
CA GLY A 649 -14.03 -10.67 -43.77
C GLY A 649 -14.33 -9.79 -44.99
N LYS A 650 -15.30 -8.87 -44.93
CA LYS A 650 -15.51 -7.84 -45.96
C LYS A 650 -14.72 -6.58 -45.59
N ARG A 651 -14.01 -5.99 -46.56
CA ARG A 651 -13.30 -4.71 -46.41
C ARG A 651 -14.02 -3.60 -47.19
N ASP A 652 -14.34 -2.51 -46.52
CA ASP A 652 -14.73 -1.24 -47.14
C ASP A 652 -13.61 -0.21 -46.95
N THR A 653 -13.46 0.77 -47.86
CA THR A 653 -12.40 1.78 -47.79
C THR A 653 -12.90 3.14 -48.27
N TRP A 654 -12.68 4.16 -47.46
CA TRP A 654 -13.13 5.54 -47.70
C TRP A 654 -11.96 6.54 -47.65
N ASP A 655 -12.08 7.65 -48.38
CA ASP A 655 -11.18 8.79 -48.24
C ASP A 655 -11.62 9.66 -47.03
N LEU A 656 -10.72 9.89 -46.07
CA LEU A 656 -10.99 10.74 -44.90
C LEU A 656 -11.46 12.15 -45.28
N LYS A 657 -10.97 12.70 -46.40
CA LYS A 657 -11.34 14.06 -46.84
C LYS A 657 -12.80 14.14 -47.27
N ALA A 658 -13.33 13.09 -47.91
CA ALA A 658 -14.72 13.04 -48.35
C ALA A 658 -15.68 12.94 -47.17
N TYR A 659 -15.30 12.19 -46.12
CA TYR A 659 -16.12 12.06 -44.92
C TYR A 659 -16.22 13.38 -44.14
N ARG A 660 -15.18 14.22 -44.18
CA ARG A 660 -15.15 15.55 -43.53
C ARG A 660 -16.16 16.55 -44.11
N SER A 661 -16.69 16.30 -45.30
CA SER A 661 -17.75 17.13 -45.89
C SER A 661 -19.17 16.66 -45.57
N GLU A 662 -19.32 15.43 -45.05
CA GLU A 662 -20.61 14.86 -44.64
C GLU A 662 -20.90 15.05 -43.14
N VAL A 663 -19.85 15.20 -42.32
CA VAL A 663 -19.90 15.53 -40.89
C VAL A 663 -19.79 17.03 -40.70
#